data_AF-A0A6P3ICW8-F1
#
_entry.id   AF-A0A6P3ICW8-F1
#
_cell.length_a   1.000
_cell.length_b   1.000
_cell.length_c   1.000
_cell.angle_alpha   90.00
_cell.angle_beta   90.00
_cell.angle_gamma   90.00
#
_symmetry.space_group_name_H-M   'P 1'
#
loop_
_entity.id
_entity.type
_entity.pdbx_description
1 polymer ?
#
loop_
_entity_poly.entity_id
_entity_poly.type
_entity_poly.pdbx_seq_one_letter_code
_entity_poly.pdbx_strand_id
1 'polypeptide(L)'
;MVGWRVAVLCLWVSCGSVAGQLEYSVSEETERGVAVGSVAQDLRLSAASLSLRNFRFLSSRGETYFGVDLASGNLVVRQPADRERLCGAKAACVLIYELVLEDPLELHKVHVHVLDINDNSPHFPAGDVQFHIPEFLMPGARFTLPNAEDADEGSNGLLSYSLSPSRHFRLDMGSRVDGSEFPELVLEKALDREQRATHRLVLTARDGGLPARSGEVQVTIVVVDTNDNAPVFERSVYRTEVPETAPNGTVLFRVQASDPDEGSNGEIRYSLSNSTQAKLRHHFHVHPRNGEVRVAASLGPPETLLEAYIETRDEGAFSLASTAKLLVEVTDVNDHAPEVNLLTLSSLVSEDAATGTVIALLNVRDEDLGPNGKVTCSMYSGGPFKLKASFGNYYSLVTDGLLDREQVGEYQVLITASDGGSPPLSTRRTLTVSVADVNDNTPSFPKSKQELFVAENNAPGASLGHVFAQDPDLGKNGLVFYELLDIISEGQSASSLVEVDSSSGAITAKISFDFEWLRGFHFQVEARDGGFPPRSATVTVNLFVVDRNDNAPVILFPLPKNGSVPVEIVPRSARTGHLITKVVAEDADSGSNAWLSYYIFKASDSSLFRISANMGELRTARLVLPTDAVKQKVVVVVQDHGDPSLSASVTLGVLLSSSAPQVLPDFEDGWETGGHLSAQNLYLTIALACISFLFLGCLLFFVCSKFSQSAGCCTQSCCHSPEELRYGSKVASNPCMLSATIDVTTVERLSHTYLYWASLGLGYDNNSLLLHGEYSAAVLRNLASGVELNVPISCLQIRNRKGDHANVNAMPRQPNPDWRYSASLRAGMHSSVHLEEAGILRAGPGGPDQQWPTVSSATPEPEAGEVSPPVGAGVNSNSWTFKYGPGNPKQSGPGELPDKFIIPGSPAIISIRQEPTNSQIDKSDFITFGKKEETKKKKKKKKGNKTQEKKEKGNSTTDNSDQ
;
A
#
# COMPACT_ATOMS: atom_id res chain seq x y z
N MET A 1 29.65 99.09 -51.24
CA MET A 1 30.95 99.77 -51.42
C MET A 1 31.13 100.08 -52.90
N VAL A 2 31.89 101.12 -53.26
CA VAL A 2 32.42 101.30 -54.62
C VAL A 2 33.43 100.17 -54.90
N GLY A 3 33.54 99.52 -56.05
CA GLY A 3 32.79 99.65 -57.31
C GLY A 3 33.71 99.88 -58.50
N TRP A 4 33.92 98.86 -59.34
CA TRP A 4 34.56 98.97 -60.67
C TRP A 4 34.09 97.84 -61.60
N ARG A 5 33.63 98.20 -62.81
CA ARG A 5 33.55 97.29 -63.96
C ARG A 5 34.77 97.56 -64.84
N VAL A 6 35.63 96.57 -65.05
CA VAL A 6 36.80 96.70 -65.94
C VAL A 6 36.38 96.33 -67.35
N ALA A 7 36.12 97.33 -68.19
CA ALA A 7 35.92 97.14 -69.63
C ALA A 7 37.27 97.13 -70.34
N VAL A 8 37.74 95.95 -70.76
CA VAL A 8 38.99 95.81 -71.52
C VAL A 8 38.73 96.12 -73.00
N LEU A 9 39.09 97.33 -73.43
CA LEU A 9 38.86 97.80 -74.80
C LEU A 9 40.05 97.41 -75.72
N CYS A 10 40.07 96.18 -76.21
CA CYS A 10 41.11 95.67 -77.11
C CYS A 10 40.98 96.22 -78.55
N LEU A 11 41.45 97.45 -78.78
CA LEU A 11 41.65 98.01 -80.12
C LEU A 11 42.88 97.38 -80.79
N TRP A 12 42.67 96.37 -81.64
CA TRP A 12 43.69 95.84 -82.55
C TRP A 12 43.51 96.42 -83.96
N VAL A 13 44.38 97.36 -84.32
CA VAL A 13 44.51 97.87 -85.70
C VAL A 13 45.71 97.22 -86.37
N SER A 14 45.49 96.05 -86.97
CA SER A 14 46.47 95.37 -87.84
C SER A 14 45.91 95.26 -89.25
N CYS A 15 46.50 95.98 -90.20
CA CYS A 15 46.04 95.99 -91.59
C CYS A 15 46.43 94.69 -92.31
N GLY A 16 45.46 93.79 -92.50
CA GLY A 16 45.61 92.56 -93.29
C GLY A 16 44.28 92.17 -93.94
N SER A 17 44.32 91.76 -95.20
CA SER A 17 43.13 91.34 -95.96
C SER A 17 42.76 89.89 -95.62
N VAL A 18 41.84 89.73 -94.67
CA VAL A 18 41.20 88.45 -94.32
C VAL A 18 39.79 88.44 -94.89
N ALA A 19 39.36 87.31 -95.47
CA ALA A 19 37.96 87.11 -95.84
C ALA A 19 37.13 86.94 -94.56
N GLY A 20 36.34 87.96 -94.22
CA GLY A 20 35.63 88.03 -92.94
C GLY A 20 34.51 87.01 -92.82
N GLN A 21 34.59 86.16 -91.80
CA GLN A 21 33.47 85.36 -91.31
C GLN A 21 32.74 86.18 -90.25
N LEU A 22 31.41 86.24 -90.33
CA LEU A 22 30.60 87.01 -89.38
C LEU A 22 30.16 86.11 -88.23
N GLU A 23 30.45 86.53 -87.00
CA GLU A 23 30.06 85.82 -85.78
C GLU A 23 29.23 86.76 -84.90
N TYR A 24 28.03 86.31 -84.52
CA TYR A 24 27.14 86.99 -83.60
C TYR A 24 26.79 86.07 -82.45
N SER A 25 26.51 86.63 -81.27
CA SER A 25 25.98 85.91 -80.13
C SER A 25 24.69 86.54 -79.62
N VAL A 26 23.75 85.71 -79.20
CA VAL A 26 22.42 86.10 -78.73
C VAL A 26 21.96 85.06 -77.74
N SER A 27 21.37 85.48 -76.61
CA SER A 27 20.80 84.51 -75.68
C SER A 27 19.53 83.87 -76.24
N GLU A 28 19.26 82.65 -75.83
CA GLU A 28 17.99 82.00 -76.12
C GLU A 28 16.79 82.74 -75.51
N GLU A 29 15.57 82.37 -75.93
CA GLU A 29 14.30 83.01 -75.56
C GLU A 29 14.24 84.54 -75.70
N THR A 30 15.20 85.14 -76.41
CA THR A 30 15.24 86.59 -76.70
C THR A 30 14.01 87.00 -77.51
N GLU A 31 13.35 88.08 -77.07
CA GLU A 31 12.12 88.55 -77.68
C GLU A 31 12.24 88.85 -79.19
N ARG A 32 11.15 88.55 -79.91
CA ARG A 32 11.05 88.80 -81.35
C ARG A 32 11.18 90.30 -81.67
N GLY A 33 12.11 90.64 -82.55
CA GLY A 33 12.40 92.00 -83.01
C GLY A 33 13.64 92.63 -82.38
N VAL A 34 14.24 92.00 -81.36
CA VAL A 34 15.53 92.45 -80.79
C VAL A 34 16.62 92.37 -81.85
N ALA A 35 17.46 93.42 -81.92
CA ALA A 35 18.63 93.47 -82.80
C ALA A 35 19.86 92.87 -82.12
N VAL A 36 20.51 91.93 -82.81
CA VAL A 36 21.68 91.17 -82.32
C VAL A 36 23.00 91.85 -82.68
N GLY A 37 23.10 92.39 -83.91
CA GLY A 37 24.32 93.00 -84.44
C GLY A 37 24.08 93.66 -85.81
N SER A 38 25.03 94.45 -86.31
CA SER A 38 24.84 95.27 -87.51
C SER A 38 25.59 94.74 -88.72
N VAL A 39 24.95 93.80 -89.42
CA VAL A 39 25.47 93.14 -90.63
C VAL A 39 25.90 94.15 -91.70
N ALA A 40 25.20 95.27 -91.84
CA ALA A 40 25.66 96.37 -92.70
C ALA A 40 27.02 96.93 -92.26
N GLN A 41 27.14 97.33 -90.98
CA GLN A 41 28.34 97.96 -90.43
C GLN A 41 29.55 97.01 -90.45
N ASP A 42 29.34 95.73 -90.13
CA ASP A 42 30.42 94.73 -90.04
C ASP A 42 30.95 94.36 -91.43
N LEU A 43 30.08 94.33 -92.45
CA LEU A 43 30.47 94.26 -93.88
C LEU A 43 30.97 95.59 -94.46
N ARG A 44 30.98 96.67 -93.66
CA ARG A 44 31.35 98.05 -94.06
C ARG A 44 30.47 98.64 -95.18
N LEU A 45 29.23 98.17 -95.28
CA LEU A 45 28.20 98.64 -96.20
C LEU A 45 27.21 99.58 -95.48
N SER A 46 26.50 100.43 -96.22
CA SER A 46 25.35 101.13 -95.66
C SER A 46 24.10 100.25 -95.71
N ALA A 47 23.11 100.46 -94.84
CA ALA A 47 21.84 99.72 -94.91
C ALA A 47 21.16 99.87 -96.29
N ALA A 48 21.19 101.08 -96.88
CA ALA A 48 20.72 101.32 -98.24
C ALA A 48 21.54 100.57 -99.32
N SER A 49 22.82 100.28 -99.07
CA SER A 49 23.64 99.45 -99.95
C SER A 49 23.23 97.98 -99.91
N LEU A 50 22.74 97.46 -98.79
CA LEU A 50 22.19 96.10 -98.71
C LEU A 50 20.89 95.98 -99.53
N SER A 51 19.95 96.93 -99.36
CA SER A 51 18.67 96.88 -100.07
C SER A 51 18.80 97.06 -101.58
N LEU A 52 19.84 97.75 -102.07
CA LEU A 52 20.14 97.91 -103.49
C LEU A 52 20.82 96.68 -104.13
N ARG A 53 21.46 95.81 -103.35
CA ARG A 53 22.29 94.67 -103.84
C ARG A 53 21.61 93.31 -103.76
N ASN A 54 20.29 93.28 -103.95
CA ASN A 54 19.43 92.09 -103.96
C ASN A 54 19.70 91.11 -102.78
N PHE A 55 19.94 91.66 -101.60
CA PHE A 55 20.43 90.94 -100.43
C PHE A 55 19.54 89.74 -100.05
N ARG A 56 20.16 88.57 -99.84
CA ARG A 56 19.49 87.36 -99.35
C ARG A 56 20.20 86.80 -98.12
N PHE A 57 19.42 86.42 -97.12
CA PHE A 57 19.88 85.75 -95.91
C PHE A 57 19.17 84.40 -95.83
N LEU A 58 19.94 83.32 -95.98
CA LEU A 58 19.46 81.96 -96.17
C LEU A 58 19.91 81.09 -94.99
N SER A 59 19.02 80.28 -94.43
CA SER A 59 19.43 79.25 -93.46
C SER A 59 19.84 77.98 -94.19
N SER A 60 20.98 77.41 -93.80
CA SER A 60 21.46 76.11 -94.29
C SER A 60 20.50 74.94 -93.99
N ARG A 61 19.53 75.13 -93.08
CA ARG A 61 18.52 74.14 -92.67
C ARG A 61 17.07 74.58 -92.92
N GLY A 62 16.85 75.75 -93.51
CA GLY A 62 15.51 76.34 -93.67
C GLY A 62 14.90 76.91 -92.39
N GLU A 63 15.63 76.90 -91.27
CA GLU A 63 15.25 77.51 -90.00
C GLU A 63 15.15 79.05 -90.11
N THR A 64 14.23 79.69 -89.37
CA THR A 64 13.97 81.14 -89.52
C THR A 64 14.00 81.93 -88.21
N TYR A 65 14.77 81.47 -87.23
CA TYR A 65 14.99 82.15 -85.94
C TYR A 65 15.58 83.55 -86.08
N PHE A 66 16.50 83.74 -87.03
CA PHE A 66 17.14 85.03 -87.30
C PHE A 66 16.89 85.50 -88.74
N GLY A 67 16.98 86.80 -88.95
CA GLY A 67 17.03 87.40 -90.28
C GLY A 67 17.46 88.85 -90.22
N VAL A 68 17.95 89.40 -91.33
CA VAL A 68 18.38 90.81 -91.38
C VAL A 68 17.19 91.71 -91.73
N ASP A 69 17.03 92.80 -90.99
CA ASP A 69 16.18 93.93 -91.39
C ASP A 69 16.92 94.80 -92.40
N LEU A 70 16.32 94.99 -93.58
CA LEU A 70 16.90 95.77 -94.68
C LEU A 70 16.81 97.29 -94.46
N ALA A 71 15.98 97.77 -93.52
CA ALA A 71 15.87 99.19 -93.23
C ALA A 71 17.01 99.70 -92.32
N SER A 72 17.33 98.94 -91.26
CA SER A 72 18.43 99.23 -90.34
C SER A 72 19.77 98.58 -90.72
N GLY A 73 19.73 97.48 -91.48
CA GLY A 73 20.91 96.66 -91.78
C GLY A 73 21.34 95.71 -90.66
N ASN A 74 20.48 95.50 -89.66
CA ASN A 74 20.78 94.71 -88.46
C ASN A 74 20.24 93.27 -88.54
N LEU A 75 20.97 92.32 -88.00
CA LEU A 75 20.45 90.98 -87.68
C LEU A 75 19.43 91.12 -86.54
N VAL A 76 18.22 90.62 -86.74
CA VAL A 76 17.12 90.67 -85.77
C VAL A 76 16.55 89.28 -85.49
N VAL A 77 16.07 89.08 -84.26
CA VAL A 77 15.34 87.87 -83.86
C VAL A 77 13.96 87.85 -84.52
N ARG A 78 13.67 86.80 -85.28
CA ARG A 78 12.39 86.58 -85.98
C ARG A 78 11.45 85.65 -85.22
N GLN A 79 12.01 84.67 -84.52
CA GLN A 79 11.36 83.75 -83.59
C GLN A 79 12.35 83.50 -82.45
N PRO A 80 11.90 83.40 -81.18
CA PRO A 80 12.74 82.89 -80.10
C PRO A 80 13.34 81.54 -80.51
N ALA A 81 14.59 81.32 -80.14
CA ALA A 81 15.27 80.05 -80.29
C ALA A 81 15.35 79.44 -78.89
N ASP A 82 14.89 78.19 -78.73
CA ASP A 82 15.08 77.37 -77.52
C ASP A 82 16.25 76.41 -77.77
N ARG A 83 17.27 76.46 -76.91
CA ARG A 83 18.58 75.84 -77.15
C ARG A 83 18.55 74.36 -76.84
N GLU A 84 17.77 73.93 -75.85
CA GLU A 84 17.64 72.54 -75.40
C GLU A 84 17.05 71.67 -76.52
N ARG A 85 16.09 72.20 -77.26
CA ARG A 85 15.48 71.51 -78.40
C ARG A 85 16.30 71.59 -79.68
N LEU A 86 17.00 72.70 -79.93
CA LEU A 86 17.84 72.87 -81.12
C LEU A 86 19.16 72.10 -81.04
N CYS A 87 19.76 72.13 -79.84
CA CYS A 87 21.12 71.69 -79.58
C CYS A 87 21.18 70.64 -78.47
N GLY A 88 20.40 70.78 -77.41
CA GLY A 88 20.48 69.92 -76.22
C GLY A 88 21.83 70.06 -75.53
N ALA A 89 22.32 68.99 -74.89
CA ALA A 89 23.62 68.96 -74.20
C ALA A 89 24.86 68.99 -75.14
N LYS A 90 24.83 69.75 -76.25
CA LYS A 90 25.98 70.04 -77.11
C LYS A 90 26.68 71.30 -76.63
N ALA A 91 27.97 71.19 -76.30
CA ALA A 91 28.83 72.26 -75.75
C ALA A 91 29.11 73.50 -76.65
N ALA A 92 28.26 73.76 -77.65
CA ALA A 92 28.22 74.96 -78.49
C ALA A 92 26.98 74.92 -79.41
N CYS A 93 25.98 75.78 -79.16
CA CYS A 93 24.83 75.91 -80.05
C CYS A 93 25.05 76.99 -81.12
N VAL A 94 25.39 76.58 -82.35
CA VAL A 94 25.71 77.49 -83.47
C VAL A 94 24.80 77.24 -84.67
N LEU A 95 24.01 78.24 -85.04
CA LEU A 95 23.18 78.22 -86.25
C LEU A 95 23.94 78.92 -87.40
N ILE A 96 24.02 78.25 -88.55
CA ILE A 96 24.82 78.71 -89.70
C ILE A 96 23.91 79.21 -90.82
N TYR A 97 24.03 80.49 -91.12
CA TYR A 97 23.33 81.18 -92.20
C TYR A 97 24.32 81.63 -93.29
N GLU A 98 23.83 81.72 -94.53
CA GLU A 98 24.59 82.13 -95.70
C GLU A 98 23.99 83.42 -96.27
N LEU A 99 24.84 84.41 -96.48
CA LEU A 99 24.50 85.78 -96.85
C LEU A 99 24.99 86.05 -98.27
N VAL A 100 24.07 86.38 -99.17
CA VAL A 100 24.34 86.65 -100.58
C VAL A 100 24.06 88.11 -100.90
N LEU A 101 25.03 88.76 -101.53
CA LEU A 101 24.92 90.09 -102.14
C LEU A 101 25.22 89.96 -103.64
N GLU A 102 24.48 90.68 -104.47
CA GLU A 102 24.69 90.76 -105.92
C GLU A 102 25.34 92.11 -106.30
N ASP A 103 25.92 92.18 -107.51
CA ASP A 103 26.64 93.33 -108.10
C ASP A 103 27.61 94.11 -107.17
N PRO A 104 28.86 93.63 -106.98
CA PRO A 104 29.40 92.32 -107.40
C PRO A 104 28.80 91.15 -106.61
N LEU A 105 29.00 89.91 -107.06
CA LEU A 105 28.55 88.73 -106.31
C LEU A 105 29.49 88.48 -105.11
N GLU A 106 28.94 88.57 -103.89
CA GLU A 106 29.65 88.28 -102.64
C GLU A 106 28.85 87.25 -101.81
N LEU A 107 29.56 86.29 -101.19
CA LEU A 107 29.00 85.27 -100.32
C LEU A 107 29.73 85.30 -98.97
N HIS A 108 28.98 85.52 -97.88
CA HIS A 108 29.51 85.51 -96.52
C HIS A 108 28.81 84.45 -95.67
N LYS A 109 29.52 83.87 -94.71
CA LYS A 109 28.93 82.98 -93.69
C LYS A 109 28.71 83.73 -92.40
N VAL A 110 27.54 83.52 -91.82
CA VAL A 110 27.10 84.12 -90.56
C VAL A 110 26.85 83.00 -89.57
N HIS A 111 27.66 82.94 -88.52
CA HIS A 111 27.48 82.06 -87.38
C HIS A 111 26.72 82.83 -86.30
N VAL A 112 25.59 82.29 -85.85
CA VAL A 112 24.84 82.82 -84.71
C VAL A 112 24.96 81.83 -83.56
N HIS A 113 25.71 82.22 -82.54
CA HIS A 113 25.87 81.47 -81.30
C HIS A 113 24.67 81.76 -80.39
N VAL A 114 23.85 80.73 -80.15
CA VAL A 114 22.77 80.79 -79.15
C VAL A 114 23.42 80.55 -77.79
N LEU A 115 23.32 81.54 -76.90
CA LEU A 115 23.86 81.48 -75.55
C LEU A 115 22.79 81.00 -74.57
N ASP A 116 23.20 80.08 -73.71
CA ASP A 116 22.39 79.44 -72.69
C ASP A 116 21.84 80.43 -71.63
N ILE A 117 20.61 80.19 -71.16
CA ILE A 117 19.98 80.87 -70.00
C ILE A 117 19.60 79.81 -68.94
N ASN A 118 19.62 80.19 -67.65
CA ASN A 118 19.21 79.32 -66.54
C ASN A 118 17.67 79.20 -66.44
N ASP A 119 17.07 78.69 -67.51
CA ASP A 119 15.64 78.66 -67.85
C ASP A 119 14.96 77.36 -67.37
N ASN A 120 15.69 76.24 -67.32
CA ASN A 120 15.23 74.99 -66.71
C ASN A 120 15.57 74.96 -65.21
N SER A 121 15.53 73.79 -64.59
CA SER A 121 15.77 73.62 -63.14
C SER A 121 16.08 72.17 -62.83
N PRO A 122 16.87 71.90 -61.76
CA PRO A 122 17.19 70.53 -61.38
C PRO A 122 15.92 69.77 -61.03
N HIS A 123 15.69 68.59 -61.61
CA HIS A 123 14.59 67.71 -61.25
C HIS A 123 15.07 66.28 -61.00
N PHE A 124 14.43 65.53 -60.09
CA PHE A 124 14.74 64.13 -59.83
C PHE A 124 13.78 63.21 -60.60
N PRO A 125 14.20 62.54 -61.70
CA PRO A 125 13.29 61.72 -62.50
C PRO A 125 12.76 60.49 -61.75
N ALA A 126 13.49 60.04 -60.73
CA ALA A 126 13.15 58.87 -59.91
C ALA A 126 12.01 59.13 -58.90
N GLY A 127 11.71 60.39 -58.57
CA GLY A 127 10.80 60.73 -57.48
C GLY A 127 11.30 60.31 -56.09
N ASP A 128 10.41 60.37 -55.09
CA ASP A 128 10.72 60.07 -53.68
C ASP A 128 11.31 58.66 -53.49
N VAL A 129 12.36 58.57 -52.69
CA VAL A 129 13.14 57.34 -52.49
C VAL A 129 12.90 56.77 -51.11
N GLN A 130 12.68 55.45 -51.05
CA GLN A 130 12.57 54.70 -49.81
C GLN A 130 13.72 53.69 -49.68
N PHE A 131 14.48 53.78 -48.59
CA PHE A 131 15.47 52.78 -48.21
C PHE A 131 14.98 51.97 -47.02
N HIS A 132 15.29 50.67 -47.04
CA HIS A 132 15.13 49.74 -45.94
C HIS A 132 16.52 49.36 -45.44
N ILE A 133 16.91 49.87 -44.27
CA ILE A 133 18.30 49.82 -43.77
C ILE A 133 18.31 49.09 -42.42
N PRO A 134 18.92 47.89 -42.32
CA PRO A 134 19.01 47.18 -41.04
C PRO A 134 19.98 47.86 -40.08
N GLU A 135 19.68 47.86 -38.78
CA GLU A 135 20.41 48.68 -37.81
C GLU A 135 21.79 48.16 -37.42
N PHE A 136 22.05 46.86 -37.58
CA PHE A 136 23.39 46.27 -37.37
C PHE A 136 24.47 46.87 -38.29
N LEU A 137 24.10 47.67 -39.30
CA LEU A 137 25.05 48.26 -40.24
C LEU A 137 26.00 49.26 -39.56
N MET A 138 27.28 48.97 -39.67
CA MET A 138 28.35 49.81 -39.16
C MET A 138 28.38 51.18 -39.86
N PRO A 139 28.72 52.27 -39.14
CA PRO A 139 29.04 53.56 -39.74
C PRO A 139 30.08 53.43 -40.86
N GLY A 140 29.86 54.17 -41.94
CA GLY A 140 30.60 54.06 -43.20
C GLY A 140 29.83 53.35 -44.32
N ALA A 141 28.71 52.69 -44.03
CA ALA A 141 27.81 52.15 -45.06
C ALA A 141 27.33 53.25 -46.02
N ARG A 142 27.31 52.96 -47.33
CA ARG A 142 26.94 53.90 -48.40
C ARG A 142 25.74 53.39 -49.20
N PHE A 143 24.85 54.30 -49.59
CA PHE A 143 23.66 54.02 -50.40
C PHE A 143 23.56 55.04 -51.55
N THR A 144 23.44 54.57 -52.78
CA THR A 144 23.35 55.43 -53.97
C THR A 144 22.05 56.22 -53.97
N LEU A 145 22.12 57.55 -54.04
CA LEU A 145 20.97 58.42 -54.20
C LEU A 145 20.69 58.67 -55.70
N PRO A 146 19.47 59.08 -56.07
CA PRO A 146 19.17 59.42 -57.46
C PRO A 146 19.93 60.70 -57.85
N ASN A 147 20.43 60.73 -59.09
CA ASN A 147 20.83 61.98 -59.72
C ASN A 147 19.58 62.84 -59.96
N ALA A 148 19.75 64.16 -59.83
CA ALA A 148 18.91 65.10 -60.54
C ALA A 148 19.44 65.26 -61.98
N GLU A 149 18.54 65.68 -62.87
CA GLU A 149 18.82 66.06 -64.25
C GLU A 149 18.48 67.54 -64.41
N ASP A 150 19.23 68.23 -65.26
CA ASP A 150 18.94 69.58 -65.72
C ASP A 150 19.27 69.66 -67.22
N ALA A 151 18.62 70.57 -67.94
CA ALA A 151 18.72 70.67 -69.38
C ALA A 151 19.73 71.74 -69.86
N ASP A 152 19.99 72.73 -69.01
CA ASP A 152 20.83 73.90 -69.29
C ASP A 152 22.33 73.52 -69.43
N GLU A 153 23.15 74.42 -69.96
CA GLU A 153 24.56 74.18 -70.33
C GLU A 153 25.56 74.74 -69.31
N GLY A 154 26.79 74.22 -69.31
CA GLY A 154 27.93 74.86 -68.66
C GLY A 154 27.75 75.02 -67.14
N SER A 155 27.62 76.28 -66.68
CA SER A 155 27.39 76.60 -65.26
C SER A 155 25.94 76.42 -64.82
N ASN A 156 24.99 76.48 -65.75
CA ASN A 156 23.57 76.43 -65.47
C ASN A 156 23.17 74.95 -65.28
N GLY A 157 23.58 74.06 -66.18
CA GLY A 157 23.47 72.60 -65.96
C GLY A 157 24.37 72.01 -64.87
N LEU A 158 25.22 72.79 -64.18
CA LEU A 158 26.15 72.27 -63.19
C LEU A 158 25.50 72.09 -61.82
N LEU A 159 25.15 70.84 -61.51
CA LEU A 159 24.45 70.47 -60.29
C LEU A 159 25.37 70.35 -59.06
N SER A 160 24.94 70.98 -57.97
CA SER A 160 25.46 70.82 -56.62
C SER A 160 24.40 70.18 -55.72
N TYR A 161 24.76 69.18 -54.92
CA TYR A 161 23.83 68.44 -54.07
C TYR A 161 24.01 68.80 -52.59
N SER A 162 22.89 68.83 -51.85
CA SER A 162 22.87 69.06 -50.41
C SER A 162 21.77 68.24 -49.74
N LEU A 163 21.94 67.89 -48.46
CA LEU A 163 21.04 67.02 -47.70
C LEU A 163 20.59 67.71 -46.41
N SER A 164 19.30 67.56 -46.08
CA SER A 164 18.72 68.09 -44.84
C SER A 164 19.51 67.63 -43.58
N PRO A 165 19.74 68.50 -42.58
CA PRO A 165 20.56 68.18 -41.41
C PRO A 165 20.14 66.91 -40.66
N SER A 166 21.08 65.99 -40.47
CA SER A 166 20.89 64.70 -39.80
C SER A 166 22.02 64.41 -38.79
N ARG A 167 21.79 63.46 -37.88
CA ARG A 167 22.79 62.96 -36.92
C ARG A 167 23.36 61.58 -37.25
N HIS A 168 22.71 60.87 -38.18
CA HIS A 168 23.07 59.49 -38.56
C HIS A 168 23.46 59.40 -40.04
N PHE A 169 23.19 60.44 -40.84
CA PHE A 169 23.38 60.40 -42.29
C PHE A 169 24.07 61.68 -42.78
N ARG A 170 25.05 61.51 -43.66
CA ARG A 170 25.74 62.57 -44.40
C ARG A 170 25.58 62.34 -45.91
N LEU A 171 25.65 63.42 -46.68
CA LEU A 171 25.84 63.34 -48.13
C LEU A 171 27.32 63.33 -48.48
N ASP A 172 27.72 62.41 -49.34
CA ASP A 172 29.06 62.28 -49.92
C ASP A 172 28.90 62.22 -51.46
N MET A 173 29.96 62.50 -52.22
CA MET A 173 29.92 62.45 -53.68
C MET A 173 30.80 61.30 -54.18
N GLY A 174 30.18 60.32 -54.84
CA GLY A 174 30.88 59.25 -55.54
C GLY A 174 31.26 59.68 -56.96
N SER A 175 32.42 59.24 -57.45
CA SER A 175 32.85 59.47 -58.84
C SER A 175 32.74 58.18 -59.65
N ARG A 176 32.18 58.26 -60.86
CA ARG A 176 32.12 57.14 -61.82
C ARG A 176 33.42 57.02 -62.62
N VAL A 177 33.60 55.90 -63.32
CA VAL A 177 34.78 55.62 -64.16
C VAL A 177 34.90 56.58 -65.35
N ASP A 178 33.79 57.17 -65.80
CA ASP A 178 33.73 58.23 -66.81
C ASP A 178 34.04 59.64 -66.27
N GLY A 179 34.21 59.79 -64.96
CA GLY A 179 34.50 61.07 -64.29
C GLY A 179 33.26 61.86 -63.84
N SER A 180 32.04 61.40 -64.13
CA SER A 180 30.81 62.02 -63.60
C SER A 180 30.62 61.72 -62.11
N GLU A 181 30.04 62.68 -61.37
CA GLU A 181 29.73 62.50 -59.95
C GLU A 181 28.27 62.07 -59.71
N PHE A 182 28.02 61.44 -58.57
CA PHE A 182 26.69 61.05 -58.11
C PHE A 182 26.58 61.13 -56.58
N PRO A 183 25.40 61.49 -56.04
CA PRO A 183 25.21 61.58 -54.60
C PRO A 183 25.17 60.20 -53.92
N GLU A 184 25.85 60.07 -52.78
CA GLU A 184 25.78 58.91 -51.90
C GLU A 184 25.34 59.32 -50.49
N LEU A 185 24.35 58.60 -49.95
CA LEU A 185 23.97 58.70 -48.55
C LEU A 185 24.93 57.84 -47.73
N VAL A 186 25.61 58.43 -46.74
CA VAL A 186 26.59 57.74 -45.90
C VAL A 186 26.13 57.70 -44.46
N LEU A 187 26.13 56.51 -43.85
CA LEU A 187 25.77 56.29 -42.45
C LEU A 187 26.92 56.78 -41.54
N GLU A 188 26.71 57.85 -40.77
CA GLU A 188 27.71 58.38 -39.81
C GLU A 188 27.61 57.76 -38.42
N LYS A 189 26.44 57.22 -38.06
CA LYS A 189 26.18 56.59 -36.75
C LYS A 189 25.27 55.40 -36.95
N ALA A 190 25.40 54.40 -36.08
CA ALA A 190 24.48 53.26 -36.04
C ALA A 190 23.01 53.74 -35.95
N LEU A 191 22.13 52.87 -36.42
CA LEU A 191 20.68 53.02 -36.22
C LEU A 191 20.27 52.21 -34.98
N ASP A 192 19.02 52.41 -34.58
CA ASP A 192 18.41 51.92 -33.35
C ASP A 192 16.90 52.11 -33.59
N ARG A 193 16.19 51.05 -33.96
CA ARG A 193 14.78 51.11 -34.37
C ARG A 193 13.87 51.39 -33.18
N GLU A 194 14.24 50.88 -32.00
CA GLU A 194 13.54 51.01 -30.71
C GLU A 194 13.52 52.48 -30.29
N GLN A 195 14.61 53.21 -30.54
CA GLN A 195 14.69 54.67 -30.43
C GLN A 195 14.03 55.37 -31.60
N ARG A 196 14.23 54.91 -32.85
CA ARG A 196 13.68 55.58 -34.05
C ARG A 196 13.60 54.70 -35.33
N ALA A 197 12.52 53.94 -35.47
CA ALA A 197 12.20 53.14 -36.66
C ALA A 197 12.11 53.88 -38.02
N THR A 198 12.10 55.23 -38.07
CA THR A 198 12.02 55.96 -39.36
C THR A 198 12.70 57.33 -39.34
N HIS A 199 13.53 57.59 -40.35
CA HIS A 199 14.08 58.91 -40.67
C HIS A 199 13.46 59.43 -41.98
N ARG A 200 13.25 60.75 -42.06
CA ARG A 200 12.86 61.44 -43.30
C ARG A 200 13.83 62.58 -43.51
N LEU A 201 14.43 62.61 -44.68
CA LEU A 201 15.42 63.58 -45.12
C LEU A 201 14.95 64.20 -46.44
N VAL A 202 15.50 65.35 -46.80
CA VAL A 202 15.31 65.99 -48.11
C VAL A 202 16.67 66.09 -48.79
N LEU A 203 16.75 65.63 -50.03
CA LEU A 203 17.89 65.84 -50.92
C LEU A 203 17.55 66.98 -51.88
N THR A 204 18.36 68.03 -51.87
CA THR A 204 18.18 69.25 -52.67
C THR A 204 19.32 69.34 -53.68
N ALA A 205 18.99 69.28 -54.96
CA ALA A 205 19.91 69.58 -56.07
C ALA A 205 19.74 71.04 -56.49
N ARG A 206 20.84 71.73 -56.75
CA ARG A 206 20.88 73.16 -57.06
C ARG A 206 21.89 73.46 -58.15
N ASP A 207 21.49 74.25 -59.14
CA ASP A 207 22.35 74.71 -60.23
C ASP A 207 23.45 75.70 -59.80
N GLY A 208 24.34 76.03 -60.74
CA GLY A 208 25.32 77.12 -60.64
C GLY A 208 24.83 78.45 -61.23
N GLY A 209 23.54 78.58 -61.53
CA GLY A 209 22.94 79.69 -62.27
C GLY A 209 22.80 81.00 -61.49
N LEU A 210 22.37 82.05 -62.19
CA LEU A 210 22.11 83.38 -61.62
C LEU A 210 20.84 84.01 -62.25
N PRO A 211 19.67 83.93 -61.58
CA PRO A 211 19.41 83.38 -60.25
C PRO A 211 19.53 81.85 -60.22
N ALA A 212 20.04 81.31 -59.12
CA ALA A 212 20.15 79.86 -58.95
C ALA A 212 18.80 79.23 -58.58
N ARG A 213 18.50 78.06 -59.15
CA ARG A 213 17.27 77.29 -59.01
C ARG A 213 17.59 75.89 -58.45
N SER A 214 16.56 75.17 -58.01
CA SER A 214 16.75 73.92 -57.26
C SER A 214 15.54 73.01 -57.28
N GLY A 215 15.79 71.71 -57.33
CA GLY A 215 14.81 70.65 -57.11
C GLY A 215 15.04 69.93 -55.78
N GLU A 216 13.97 69.37 -55.22
CA GLU A 216 13.99 68.63 -53.96
C GLU A 216 13.30 67.27 -54.11
N VAL A 217 13.74 66.28 -53.32
CA VAL A 217 13.16 64.94 -53.26
C VAL A 217 13.22 64.38 -51.84
N GLN A 218 12.17 63.68 -51.39
CA GLN A 218 12.16 63.09 -50.05
C GLN A 218 12.90 61.75 -50.04
N VAL A 219 13.84 61.61 -49.10
CA VAL A 219 14.54 60.35 -48.82
C VAL A 219 13.99 59.80 -47.50
N THR A 220 13.22 58.73 -47.59
CA THR A 220 12.59 58.05 -46.45
C THR A 220 13.40 56.81 -46.11
N ILE A 221 13.85 56.70 -44.86
CA ILE A 221 14.65 55.57 -44.39
C ILE A 221 13.84 54.86 -43.32
N VAL A 222 13.38 53.65 -43.64
CA VAL A 222 12.80 52.72 -42.68
C VAL A 222 13.95 51.90 -42.10
N VAL A 223 14.09 51.92 -40.78
CA VAL A 223 15.03 51.03 -40.10
C VAL A 223 14.43 49.64 -40.11
N VAL A 224 15.18 48.64 -40.56
CA VAL A 224 14.75 47.24 -40.56
C VAL A 224 15.22 46.61 -39.26
N ASP A 225 14.26 46.02 -38.56
CA ASP A 225 14.42 45.31 -37.29
C ASP A 225 15.42 44.14 -37.38
N THR A 226 16.22 43.98 -36.32
CA THR A 226 17.22 42.94 -36.17
C THR A 226 17.24 42.45 -34.72
N ASN A 227 17.35 41.13 -34.50
CA ASN A 227 17.21 40.51 -33.18
C ASN A 227 18.43 40.78 -32.27
N ASP A 228 18.56 42.00 -31.79
CA ASP A 228 19.70 42.50 -31.00
C ASP A 228 19.38 42.61 -29.50
N ASN A 229 18.08 42.67 -29.15
CA ASN A 229 17.61 42.56 -27.78
C ASN A 229 17.27 41.11 -27.41
N ALA A 230 17.32 40.81 -26.11
CA ALA A 230 17.03 39.48 -25.59
C ALA A 230 15.87 39.55 -24.57
N PRO A 231 14.93 38.59 -24.55
CA PRO A 231 13.71 38.71 -23.75
C PRO A 231 13.98 38.88 -22.24
N VAL A 232 13.60 40.02 -21.66
CA VAL A 232 13.90 40.37 -20.25
C VAL A 232 12.74 40.02 -19.32
N PHE A 233 12.96 39.15 -18.33
CA PHE A 233 11.98 38.87 -17.27
C PHE A 233 11.74 40.09 -16.36
N GLU A 234 10.49 40.26 -15.89
CA GLU A 234 10.13 41.25 -14.85
C GLU A 234 10.95 41.06 -13.56
N ARG A 235 11.33 39.81 -13.24
CA ARG A 235 12.04 39.42 -12.02
C ARG A 235 13.08 38.35 -12.33
N SER A 236 14.27 38.48 -11.73
CA SER A 236 15.36 37.48 -11.85
C SER A 236 15.16 36.26 -10.96
N VAL A 237 14.31 36.36 -9.92
CA VAL A 237 13.97 35.27 -9.00
C VAL A 237 12.47 35.29 -8.69
N TYR A 238 11.83 34.12 -8.79
CA TYR A 238 10.47 33.85 -8.34
C TYR A 238 10.54 32.82 -7.19
N ARG A 239 9.90 33.10 -6.05
CA ARG A 239 9.76 32.17 -4.92
C ARG A 239 8.29 31.90 -4.62
N THR A 240 7.95 30.65 -4.31
CA THR A 240 6.62 30.24 -3.83
C THR A 240 6.75 29.07 -2.86
N GLU A 241 5.85 29.03 -1.89
CA GLU A 241 5.57 27.85 -1.06
C GLU A 241 4.48 27.02 -1.74
N VAL A 242 4.55 25.69 -1.64
CA VAL A 242 3.61 24.75 -2.26
C VAL A 242 3.42 23.51 -1.37
N PRO A 243 2.18 23.11 -1.03
CA PRO A 243 1.92 21.87 -0.34
C PRO A 243 2.43 20.65 -1.11
N GLU A 244 3.04 19.66 -0.45
CA GLU A 244 3.52 18.43 -1.11
C GLU A 244 2.41 17.65 -1.83
N THR A 245 1.20 17.71 -1.27
CA THR A 245 -0.04 17.12 -1.80
C THR A 245 -0.66 17.89 -2.97
N ALA A 246 0.00 18.96 -3.46
CA ALA A 246 -0.51 19.76 -4.56
C ALA A 246 -0.74 18.93 -5.84
N PRO A 247 -1.97 18.87 -6.38
CA PRO A 247 -2.29 18.00 -7.51
C PRO A 247 -1.59 18.45 -8.80
N ASN A 248 -1.35 17.50 -9.70
CA ASN A 248 -0.84 17.77 -11.04
C ASN A 248 -1.75 18.78 -11.77
N GLY A 249 -1.14 19.82 -12.35
CA GLY A 249 -1.83 20.95 -12.95
C GLY A 249 -2.01 22.17 -12.03
N THR A 250 -1.65 22.07 -10.74
CA THR A 250 -1.67 23.22 -9.81
C THR A 250 -0.82 24.37 -10.36
N VAL A 251 -1.44 25.54 -10.53
CA VAL A 251 -0.78 26.76 -11.01
C VAL A 251 -0.03 27.40 -9.84
N LEU A 252 1.27 27.62 -10.03
CA LEU A 252 2.12 28.25 -9.03
C LEU A 252 2.07 29.77 -9.16
N PHE A 253 2.41 30.26 -10.35
CA PHE A 253 2.39 31.68 -10.72
C PHE A 253 2.54 31.79 -12.24
N ARG A 254 2.47 33.02 -12.74
CA ARG A 254 2.74 33.36 -14.13
C ARG A 254 4.01 34.20 -14.19
N VAL A 255 5.04 33.74 -14.90
CA VAL A 255 6.18 34.60 -15.26
C VAL A 255 5.79 35.53 -16.39
N GLN A 256 6.44 36.69 -16.45
CA GLN A 256 6.33 37.60 -17.57
C GLN A 256 7.73 38.09 -17.95
N ALA A 257 7.97 38.16 -19.25
CA ALA A 257 9.10 38.82 -19.88
C ALA A 257 8.60 39.79 -20.95
N SER A 258 9.47 40.73 -21.32
CA SER A 258 9.24 41.73 -22.37
C SER A 258 10.45 41.78 -23.29
N ASP A 259 10.18 41.94 -24.57
CA ASP A 259 11.16 42.11 -25.64
C ASP A 259 10.70 43.29 -26.50
N PRO A 260 11.59 44.22 -26.92
CA PRO A 260 11.20 45.39 -27.70
C PRO A 260 11.17 45.15 -29.22
N ASP A 261 11.77 44.06 -29.73
CA ASP A 261 12.00 43.83 -31.16
C ASP A 261 10.70 43.51 -31.94
N GLU A 262 10.72 43.60 -33.26
CA GLU A 262 9.54 43.52 -34.11
C GLU A 262 9.16 42.09 -34.54
N GLY A 263 7.85 41.81 -34.58
CA GLY A 263 7.31 40.58 -35.16
C GLY A 263 7.78 39.32 -34.43
N SER A 264 8.54 38.47 -35.13
CA SER A 264 9.09 37.22 -34.58
C SER A 264 10.22 37.44 -33.58
N ASN A 265 10.99 38.53 -33.74
CA ASN A 265 12.10 38.85 -32.86
C ASN A 265 11.57 39.25 -31.47
N GLY A 266 10.40 39.88 -31.41
CA GLY A 266 9.64 40.10 -30.17
C GLY A 266 8.72 38.96 -29.69
N GLU A 267 8.55 37.84 -30.43
CA GLU A 267 7.61 36.76 -30.02
C GLU A 267 8.24 35.79 -29.00
N ILE A 268 8.07 36.12 -27.71
CA ILE A 268 8.66 35.35 -26.61
C ILE A 268 8.00 33.96 -26.43
N ARG A 269 8.82 32.90 -26.49
CA ARG A 269 8.51 31.56 -25.99
C ARG A 269 9.06 31.32 -24.60
N TYR A 270 8.24 30.72 -23.74
CA TYR A 270 8.61 30.31 -22.38
C TYR A 270 8.93 28.81 -22.34
N SER A 271 9.96 28.42 -21.58
CA SER A 271 10.36 27.02 -21.42
C SER A 271 11.06 26.77 -20.07
N LEU A 272 11.27 25.50 -19.72
CA LEU A 272 12.11 25.14 -18.59
C LEU A 272 13.56 24.95 -19.07
N SER A 273 14.48 25.78 -18.57
CA SER A 273 15.85 25.85 -19.07
C SER A 273 16.62 24.54 -18.90
N ASN A 274 17.56 24.29 -19.80
CA ASN A 274 18.49 23.18 -19.67
C ASN A 274 19.38 23.25 -18.42
N SER A 275 19.54 24.42 -17.80
CA SER A 275 20.22 24.59 -16.50
C SER A 275 19.46 23.93 -15.33
N THR A 276 18.17 23.62 -15.48
CA THR A 276 17.41 22.87 -14.47
C THR A 276 17.89 21.43 -14.37
N GLN A 277 18.18 20.97 -13.15
CA GLN A 277 18.62 19.60 -12.87
C GLN A 277 17.67 18.58 -13.52
N ALA A 278 18.22 17.54 -14.16
CA ALA A 278 17.42 16.56 -14.93
C ALA A 278 16.27 15.94 -14.12
N LYS A 279 16.47 15.67 -12.82
CA LYS A 279 15.42 15.21 -11.90
C LYS A 279 14.27 16.21 -11.80
N LEU A 280 14.55 17.51 -11.69
CA LEU A 280 13.53 18.54 -11.47
C LEU A 280 12.68 18.85 -12.71
N ARG A 281 13.14 18.46 -13.91
CA ARG A 281 12.46 18.79 -15.17
C ARG A 281 11.08 18.14 -15.39
N HIS A 282 10.73 17.11 -14.62
CA HIS A 282 9.42 16.46 -14.70
C HIS A 282 8.44 16.91 -13.59
N HIS A 283 8.91 17.66 -12.59
CA HIS A 283 8.07 18.21 -11.52
C HIS A 283 7.38 19.52 -11.92
N PHE A 284 7.90 20.23 -12.93
CA PHE A 284 7.38 21.53 -13.38
C PHE A 284 7.10 21.57 -14.88
N HIS A 285 6.01 22.24 -15.26
CA HIS A 285 5.68 22.56 -16.65
C HIS A 285 5.47 24.08 -16.79
N VAL A 286 6.10 24.69 -17.80
CA VAL A 286 5.92 26.11 -18.14
C VAL A 286 5.15 26.20 -19.45
N HIS A 287 4.00 26.86 -19.46
CA HIS A 287 3.16 26.95 -20.66
C HIS A 287 3.70 28.00 -21.66
N PRO A 288 4.02 27.60 -22.92
CA PRO A 288 5.03 28.29 -23.72
C PRO A 288 4.62 29.64 -24.33
N ARG A 289 3.33 29.99 -24.29
CA ARG A 289 2.81 31.27 -24.83
C ARG A 289 2.35 32.28 -23.78
N ASN A 290 2.18 31.88 -22.51
CA ASN A 290 1.66 32.77 -21.46
C ASN A 290 2.55 32.86 -20.21
N GLY A 291 3.59 32.03 -20.08
CA GLY A 291 4.48 32.02 -18.91
C GLY A 291 3.88 31.38 -17.67
N GLU A 292 2.78 30.63 -17.78
CA GLU A 292 2.14 30.01 -16.62
C GLU A 292 2.91 28.76 -16.16
N VAL A 293 3.36 28.77 -14.90
CA VAL A 293 4.16 27.70 -14.28
C VAL A 293 3.23 26.80 -13.47
N ARG A 294 3.29 25.49 -13.71
CA ARG A 294 2.46 24.47 -13.05
C ARG A 294 3.28 23.34 -12.47
N VAL A 295 2.76 22.72 -11.40
CA VAL A 295 3.17 21.39 -10.94
C VAL A 295 2.80 20.35 -12.00
N ALA A 296 3.74 19.48 -12.37
CA ALA A 296 3.59 18.43 -13.39
C ALA A 296 3.72 17.00 -12.83
N ALA A 297 4.34 16.85 -11.65
CA ALA A 297 4.43 15.62 -10.86
C ALA A 297 4.60 15.99 -9.37
N SER A 298 4.42 15.03 -8.46
CA SER A 298 4.70 15.22 -7.01
C SER A 298 6.09 15.84 -6.81
N LEU A 299 6.19 16.80 -5.90
CA LEU A 299 7.37 17.65 -5.72
C LEU A 299 8.49 17.00 -4.88
N GLY A 300 8.23 15.85 -4.26
CA GLY A 300 9.10 15.24 -3.25
C GLY A 300 8.72 15.64 -1.82
N PRO A 301 9.54 15.27 -0.82
CA PRO A 301 9.23 15.45 0.60
C PRO A 301 9.28 16.92 1.04
N PRO A 302 8.66 17.25 2.19
CA PRO A 302 8.57 18.62 2.68
C PRO A 302 9.90 19.15 3.22
N GLU A 303 9.96 20.46 3.46
CA GLU A 303 11.18 21.26 3.69
C GLU A 303 12.20 21.24 2.53
N THR A 304 11.89 20.56 1.40
CA THR A 304 12.75 20.58 0.20
C THR A 304 12.64 21.90 -0.54
N LEU A 305 13.74 22.65 -0.63
CA LEU A 305 13.89 23.80 -1.51
C LEU A 305 14.33 23.35 -2.92
N LEU A 306 13.40 23.39 -3.87
CA LEU A 306 13.60 23.02 -5.27
C LEU A 306 14.09 24.23 -6.07
N GLU A 307 15.30 24.17 -6.60
CA GLU A 307 15.86 25.21 -7.48
C GLU A 307 15.75 24.81 -8.96
N ALA A 308 14.98 25.57 -9.72
CA ALA A 308 14.80 25.42 -11.17
C ALA A 308 15.10 26.73 -11.92
N TYR A 309 15.23 26.64 -13.23
CA TYR A 309 15.53 27.77 -14.12
C TYR A 309 14.52 27.81 -15.27
N ILE A 310 13.84 28.94 -15.43
CA ILE A 310 12.90 29.20 -16.54
C ILE A 310 13.68 29.96 -17.61
N GLU A 311 13.55 29.57 -18.87
CA GLU A 311 14.20 30.20 -20.04
C GLU A 311 13.16 30.85 -20.93
N THR A 312 13.34 32.12 -21.24
CA THR A 312 12.63 32.81 -22.31
C THR A 312 13.55 32.96 -23.51
N ARG A 313 13.00 32.72 -24.70
CA ARG A 313 13.68 32.76 -25.99
C ARG A 313 12.73 33.38 -27.00
N ASP A 314 13.23 34.26 -27.86
CA ASP A 314 12.46 34.81 -28.97
C ASP A 314 12.25 33.78 -30.11
N GLU A 315 11.52 34.16 -31.17
CA GLU A 315 11.37 33.34 -32.38
C GLU A 315 12.18 33.93 -33.56
N GLY A 316 13.21 34.73 -33.27
CA GLY A 316 14.11 35.32 -34.23
C GLY A 316 15.07 34.32 -34.86
N ALA A 317 15.56 34.66 -36.06
CA ALA A 317 16.42 33.79 -36.86
C ALA A 317 17.74 33.38 -36.17
N PHE A 318 18.21 34.19 -35.21
CA PHE A 318 19.39 33.94 -34.38
C PHE A 318 19.03 34.02 -32.88
N SER A 319 17.96 33.32 -32.49
CA SER A 319 17.28 33.56 -31.21
C SER A 319 18.16 33.73 -29.96
N LEU A 320 17.96 34.85 -29.30
CA LEU A 320 18.54 35.20 -28.02
C LEU A 320 17.67 34.63 -26.89
N ALA A 321 18.23 34.57 -25.69
CA ALA A 321 17.54 33.99 -24.55
C ALA A 321 18.05 34.52 -23.21
N SER A 322 17.16 34.53 -22.22
CA SER A 322 17.47 34.87 -20.84
C SER A 322 16.96 33.77 -19.90
N THR A 323 17.40 33.81 -18.63
CA THR A 323 16.92 32.88 -17.60
C THR A 323 16.56 33.58 -16.30
N ALA A 324 15.51 33.10 -15.65
CA ALA A 324 15.13 33.49 -14.30
C ALA A 324 15.12 32.27 -13.37
N LYS A 325 15.50 32.46 -12.10
CA LYS A 325 15.50 31.40 -11.08
C LYS A 325 14.10 31.21 -10.51
N LEU A 326 13.70 29.95 -10.37
CA LEU A 326 12.54 29.50 -9.63
C LEU A 326 13.00 28.79 -8.35
N LEU A 327 12.48 29.24 -7.21
CA LEU A 327 12.62 28.60 -5.90
C LEU A 327 11.25 28.14 -5.41
N VAL A 328 11.01 26.82 -5.38
CA VAL A 328 9.79 26.25 -4.81
C VAL A 328 10.12 25.60 -3.48
N GLU A 329 9.40 25.97 -2.43
CA GLU A 329 9.54 25.44 -1.09
C GLU A 329 8.38 24.50 -0.79
N VAL A 330 8.68 23.22 -0.63
CA VAL A 330 7.65 22.20 -0.38
C VAL A 330 7.25 22.25 1.09
N THR A 331 5.98 22.55 1.38
CA THR A 331 5.45 22.67 2.74
C THR A 331 4.71 21.41 3.16
N ASP A 332 4.99 21.00 4.40
CA ASP A 332 4.43 19.83 5.08
C ASP A 332 2.90 19.88 5.20
N VAL A 333 2.24 18.76 4.94
CA VAL A 333 0.79 18.56 5.12
C VAL A 333 0.56 17.32 5.96
N ASN A 334 -0.42 17.37 6.86
CA ASN A 334 -0.79 16.22 7.69
C ASN A 334 -1.57 15.16 6.87
N ASP A 335 -0.92 14.44 5.95
CA ASP A 335 -1.55 13.43 5.09
C ASP A 335 -1.12 11.98 5.36
N HIS A 336 -0.07 11.75 6.17
CA HIS A 336 0.23 10.43 6.73
C HIS A 336 -0.49 10.23 8.07
N ALA A 337 -0.79 8.98 8.41
CA ALA A 337 -1.48 8.62 9.64
C ALA A 337 -0.60 7.72 10.51
N PRO A 338 -0.56 7.92 11.85
CA PRO A 338 0.46 7.33 12.71
C PRO A 338 0.47 5.79 12.69
N GLU A 339 1.55 5.18 12.22
CA GLU A 339 1.72 3.73 12.20
C GLU A 339 2.05 3.16 13.59
N VAL A 340 1.21 2.25 14.09
CA VAL A 340 1.43 1.53 15.34
C VAL A 340 2.17 0.21 15.09
N ASN A 341 3.51 0.26 15.12
CA ASN A 341 4.38 -0.89 14.88
C ASN A 341 4.65 -1.68 16.18
N LEU A 342 4.28 -2.97 16.18
CA LEU A 342 4.46 -3.90 17.30
C LEU A 342 5.83 -4.58 17.22
N LEU A 343 6.71 -4.32 18.18
CA LEU A 343 8.09 -4.83 18.19
C LEU A 343 8.20 -6.19 18.89
N THR A 344 7.41 -6.40 19.94
CA THR A 344 7.38 -7.64 20.73
C THR A 344 6.03 -7.75 21.42
N LEU A 345 5.50 -8.98 21.50
CA LEU A 345 4.31 -9.35 22.24
C LEU A 345 4.59 -10.69 22.93
N SER A 346 4.37 -10.78 24.24
CA SER A 346 4.36 -12.05 24.97
C SER A 346 3.21 -12.92 24.46
N SER A 347 3.50 -14.16 24.05
CA SER A 347 2.49 -15.08 23.50
C SER A 347 1.41 -15.46 24.50
N LEU A 348 1.75 -15.53 25.79
CA LEU A 348 0.83 -15.59 26.92
C LEU A 348 1.39 -14.75 28.07
N VAL A 349 0.53 -14.29 28.98
CA VAL A 349 0.90 -13.56 30.21
C VAL A 349 0.41 -14.36 31.41
N SER A 350 1.33 -14.82 32.27
CA SER A 350 0.99 -15.55 33.51
C SER A 350 0.03 -14.75 34.39
N GLU A 351 -0.98 -15.36 34.99
CA GLU A 351 -1.93 -14.60 35.83
C GLU A 351 -1.34 -14.12 37.16
N ASP A 352 -0.37 -14.85 37.71
CA ASP A 352 0.45 -14.43 38.85
C ASP A 352 1.41 -13.26 38.54
N ALA A 353 1.40 -12.74 37.30
CA ALA A 353 2.28 -11.65 36.87
C ALA A 353 2.03 -10.36 37.65
N ALA A 354 2.99 -10.03 38.52
CA ALA A 354 2.99 -8.82 39.33
C ALA A 354 2.74 -7.54 38.50
N THR A 355 2.06 -6.56 39.13
CA THR A 355 1.74 -5.26 38.53
C THR A 355 3.00 -4.54 38.03
N GLY A 356 2.96 -4.08 36.77
CA GLY A 356 4.09 -3.47 36.07
C GLY A 356 4.88 -4.42 35.16
N THR A 357 4.47 -5.69 35.04
CA THR A 357 5.04 -6.66 34.09
C THR A 357 4.79 -6.21 32.65
N VAL A 358 5.82 -6.27 31.80
CA VAL A 358 5.75 -5.83 30.40
C VAL A 358 5.22 -6.95 29.50
N ILE A 359 4.13 -6.66 28.79
CA ILE A 359 3.41 -7.58 27.90
C ILE A 359 3.84 -7.37 26.44
N ALA A 360 3.88 -6.10 26.03
CA ALA A 360 4.22 -5.72 24.66
C ALA A 360 5.06 -4.46 24.61
N LEU A 361 5.92 -4.37 23.59
CA LEU A 361 6.66 -3.17 23.24
C LEU A 361 6.21 -2.68 21.86
N LEU A 362 5.82 -1.41 21.80
CA LEU A 362 5.33 -0.73 20.61
C LEU A 362 6.24 0.46 20.28
N ASN A 363 6.36 0.76 18.99
CA ASN A 363 6.97 1.96 18.43
C ASN A 363 5.94 2.59 17.50
N VAL A 364 5.62 3.86 17.70
CA VAL A 364 4.68 4.59 16.83
C VAL A 364 5.44 5.60 16.00
N ARG A 365 5.16 5.65 14.70
CA ARG A 365 5.84 6.53 13.75
C ARG A 365 4.82 7.28 12.91
N ASP A 366 5.20 8.47 12.51
CA ASP A 366 4.60 9.18 11.39
C ASP A 366 5.71 9.52 10.41
N GLU A 367 5.31 9.82 9.16
CA GLU A 367 6.24 10.28 8.12
C GLU A 367 6.21 11.81 7.95
N ASP A 368 5.11 12.47 8.38
CA ASP A 368 4.95 13.93 8.44
C ASP A 368 5.93 14.58 9.44
N LEU A 369 6.16 15.90 9.32
CA LEU A 369 7.11 16.66 10.14
C LEU A 369 6.48 17.46 11.29
N GLY A 370 7.34 17.99 12.16
CA GLY A 370 6.98 19.01 13.15
C GLY A 370 5.84 18.63 14.10
N PRO A 371 4.69 19.35 14.09
CA PRO A 371 3.52 19.01 14.90
C PRO A 371 2.68 17.87 14.29
N ASN A 372 2.72 17.72 12.96
CA ASN A 372 1.97 16.71 12.23
C ASN A 372 2.56 15.33 12.57
N GLY A 373 3.88 15.15 12.44
CA GLY A 373 4.58 13.93 12.89
C GLY A 373 4.57 13.62 14.40
N LYS A 374 3.84 14.39 15.23
CA LYS A 374 3.94 14.34 16.70
C LYS A 374 2.86 13.45 17.34
N VAL A 375 3.09 12.14 17.26
CA VAL A 375 2.17 11.11 17.75
C VAL A 375 1.94 11.10 19.27
N THR A 376 0.68 11.05 19.68
CA THR A 376 0.21 10.81 21.05
C THR A 376 -0.58 9.51 21.09
N CYS A 377 -0.13 8.54 21.89
CA CYS A 377 -0.82 7.24 22.02
C CYS A 377 -1.70 7.17 23.27
N SER A 378 -2.89 6.61 23.10
CA SER A 378 -3.91 6.47 24.12
C SER A 378 -4.54 5.07 24.09
N MET A 379 -5.22 4.70 25.17
CA MET A 379 -5.91 3.43 25.32
C MET A 379 -7.15 3.67 26.18
N TYR A 380 -8.34 3.47 25.61
CA TYR A 380 -9.59 3.94 26.24
C TYR A 380 -10.12 3.01 27.32
N SER A 381 -9.93 1.69 27.16
CA SER A 381 -10.34 0.67 28.14
C SER A 381 -9.61 -0.64 27.85
N GLY A 382 -8.46 -0.88 28.49
CA GLY A 382 -7.68 -2.10 28.28
C GLY A 382 -8.10 -3.29 29.17
N GLY A 383 -8.90 -3.06 30.22
CA GLY A 383 -8.97 -3.98 31.36
C GLY A 383 -7.83 -3.69 32.35
N PRO A 384 -7.21 -4.70 32.99
CA PRO A 384 -6.18 -4.53 34.02
C PRO A 384 -4.78 -4.14 33.46
N PHE A 385 -4.73 -3.41 32.34
CA PHE A 385 -3.49 -3.00 31.67
C PHE A 385 -3.38 -1.50 31.49
N LYS A 386 -2.16 -1.04 31.18
CA LYS A 386 -1.83 0.38 30.97
C LYS A 386 -0.75 0.56 29.94
N LEU A 387 -0.92 1.60 29.12
CA LEU A 387 0.11 2.03 28.18
C LEU A 387 1.03 3.05 28.89
N LYS A 388 2.33 2.75 28.91
CA LYS A 388 3.36 3.58 29.54
C LYS A 388 4.40 3.99 28.50
N ALA A 389 4.49 5.29 28.23
CA ALA A 389 5.56 5.84 27.39
C ALA A 389 6.95 5.56 28.03
N SER A 390 7.90 5.13 27.21
CA SER A 390 9.26 4.74 27.62
C SER A 390 10.27 5.83 27.28
N PHE A 391 10.44 6.13 25.99
CA PHE A 391 11.26 7.23 25.47
C PHE A 391 10.84 7.53 24.02
N GLY A 392 10.83 8.81 23.61
CA GLY A 392 10.31 9.20 22.30
C GLY A 392 8.93 8.61 22.04
N ASN A 393 8.76 7.97 20.88
CA ASN A 393 7.50 7.34 20.48
C ASN A 393 7.43 5.83 20.83
N TYR A 394 8.29 5.34 21.74
CA TYR A 394 8.25 3.95 22.22
C TYR A 394 7.36 3.83 23.45
N TYR A 395 6.42 2.88 23.39
CA TYR A 395 5.43 2.63 24.45
C TYR A 395 5.49 1.17 24.89
N SER A 396 5.33 0.95 26.19
CA SER A 396 5.20 -0.38 26.80
C SER A 396 3.77 -0.61 27.26
N LEU A 397 3.19 -1.77 26.93
CA LEU A 397 1.96 -2.24 27.55
C LEU A 397 2.34 -3.04 28.80
N VAL A 398 1.79 -2.65 29.95
CA VAL A 398 2.08 -3.28 31.25
C VAL A 398 0.81 -3.67 32.00
N THR A 399 0.90 -4.63 32.92
CA THR A 399 -0.14 -4.86 33.93
C THR A 399 -0.26 -3.66 34.87
N ASP A 400 -1.49 -3.22 35.17
CA ASP A 400 -1.83 -2.17 36.16
C ASP A 400 -2.78 -2.70 37.25
N GLY A 401 -3.44 -3.83 36.99
CA GLY A 401 -4.19 -4.63 37.98
C GLY A 401 -3.57 -6.03 38.21
N LEU A 402 -4.34 -6.91 38.83
CA LEU A 402 -4.12 -8.36 38.84
C LEU A 402 -4.78 -9.01 37.62
N LEU A 403 -4.40 -10.26 37.33
CA LEU A 403 -5.02 -11.12 36.33
C LEU A 403 -5.66 -12.34 37.01
N ASP A 404 -6.61 -12.95 36.32
CA ASP A 404 -7.49 -14.05 36.78
C ASP A 404 -8.04 -14.71 35.51
N ARG A 405 -7.57 -15.91 35.17
CA ARG A 405 -7.84 -16.60 33.91
C ARG A 405 -9.18 -17.33 33.95
N GLU A 406 -9.62 -17.79 35.11
CA GLU A 406 -10.93 -18.39 35.36
C GLU A 406 -12.04 -17.35 35.11
N GLN A 407 -11.79 -16.08 35.41
CA GLN A 407 -12.67 -14.96 35.11
C GLN A 407 -12.51 -14.45 33.67
N VAL A 408 -11.29 -14.18 33.19
CA VAL A 408 -11.02 -13.69 31.82
C VAL A 408 -9.69 -14.21 31.25
N GLY A 409 -9.72 -15.38 30.60
CA GLY A 409 -8.56 -15.96 29.94
C GLY A 409 -8.02 -15.22 28.69
N GLU A 410 -8.75 -14.25 28.13
CA GLU A 410 -8.26 -13.44 26.98
C GLU A 410 -8.84 -12.02 26.97
N TYR A 411 -7.97 -11.03 26.71
CA TYR A 411 -8.31 -9.62 26.60
C TYR A 411 -8.02 -9.05 25.21
N GLN A 412 -8.88 -8.15 24.73
CA GLN A 412 -8.68 -7.38 23.49
C GLN A 412 -8.38 -5.91 23.82
N VAL A 413 -7.12 -5.52 23.69
CA VAL A 413 -6.59 -4.22 24.10
C VAL A 413 -6.52 -3.28 22.89
N LEU A 414 -7.41 -2.28 22.83
CA LEU A 414 -7.45 -1.31 21.74
C LEU A 414 -6.55 -0.09 22.02
N ILE A 415 -5.42 -0.02 21.30
CA ILE A 415 -4.52 1.14 21.29
C ILE A 415 -4.94 2.09 20.17
N THR A 416 -4.95 3.40 20.45
CA THR A 416 -5.20 4.46 19.46
C THR A 416 -4.05 5.45 19.48
N ALA A 417 -3.32 5.54 18.37
CA ALA A 417 -2.40 6.63 18.10
C ALA A 417 -3.14 7.75 17.37
N SER A 418 -2.88 9.00 17.74
CA SER A 418 -3.33 10.21 17.03
C SER A 418 -2.14 11.12 16.86
N ASP A 419 -2.05 11.81 15.73
CA ASP A 419 -1.05 12.84 15.50
C ASP A 419 -1.36 14.16 16.26
N GLY A 420 -0.60 15.21 15.98
CA GLY A 420 -0.85 16.59 16.43
C GLY A 420 -1.49 17.50 15.37
N GLY A 421 -2.05 16.93 14.31
CA GLY A 421 -2.52 17.60 13.10
C GLY A 421 -3.78 18.45 13.27
N SER A 422 -4.21 19.06 12.17
CA SER A 422 -5.44 19.87 12.11
C SER A 422 -6.07 19.85 10.71
N PRO A 423 -7.00 18.91 10.41
CA PRO A 423 -7.55 17.90 11.32
C PRO A 423 -6.52 16.82 11.68
N PRO A 424 -6.59 16.23 12.89
CA PRO A 424 -5.70 15.14 13.25
C PRO A 424 -6.16 13.80 12.66
N LEU A 425 -5.22 13.01 12.17
CA LEU A 425 -5.39 11.63 11.75
C LEU A 425 -5.08 10.67 12.92
N SER A 426 -5.67 9.48 12.87
CA SER A 426 -5.52 8.51 13.96
C SER A 426 -5.67 7.07 13.51
N THR A 427 -4.81 6.21 14.05
CA THR A 427 -4.72 4.78 13.74
C THR A 427 -5.07 3.97 14.98
N ARG A 428 -5.86 2.91 14.77
CA ARG A 428 -6.32 2.01 15.84
C ARG A 428 -5.74 0.62 15.64
N ARG A 429 -5.16 0.06 16.70
CA ARG A 429 -4.56 -1.28 16.70
C ARG A 429 -5.06 -2.08 17.91
N THR A 430 -5.78 -3.16 17.65
CA THR A 430 -6.11 -4.15 18.68
C THR A 430 -4.93 -5.09 18.90
N LEU A 431 -4.59 -5.34 20.15
CA LEU A 431 -3.73 -6.45 20.58
C LEU A 431 -4.58 -7.48 21.32
N THR A 432 -4.39 -8.75 21.02
CA THR A 432 -4.94 -9.85 21.83
C THR A 432 -3.91 -10.24 22.88
N VAL A 433 -4.34 -10.33 24.14
CA VAL A 433 -3.51 -10.74 25.28
C VAL A 433 -4.19 -11.94 25.93
N SER A 434 -3.68 -13.13 25.64
CA SER A 434 -4.14 -14.38 26.25
C SER A 434 -3.41 -14.63 27.57
N VAL A 435 -4.14 -15.03 28.60
CA VAL A 435 -3.61 -15.27 29.95
C VAL A 435 -3.08 -16.71 30.04
N ALA A 436 -1.94 -16.90 30.69
CA ALA A 436 -1.36 -18.21 30.99
C ALA A 436 -1.80 -18.69 32.37
N ASP A 437 -2.24 -19.95 32.37
CA ASP A 437 -2.76 -20.71 33.50
C ASP A 437 -1.68 -21.07 34.54
N VAL A 438 -2.00 -20.82 35.81
CA VAL A 438 -1.20 -21.17 36.99
C VAL A 438 -2.01 -22.12 37.87
N ASN A 439 -1.37 -23.06 38.58
CA ASN A 439 -2.04 -23.99 39.50
C ASN A 439 -2.47 -23.22 40.76
N ASP A 440 -3.58 -22.49 40.65
CA ASP A 440 -4.06 -21.42 41.53
C ASP A 440 -5.27 -21.86 42.37
N ASN A 441 -6.16 -22.68 41.80
CA ASN A 441 -7.31 -23.24 42.50
C ASN A 441 -6.96 -24.57 43.18
N THR A 442 -7.92 -25.48 43.39
CA THR A 442 -7.71 -26.80 44.03
C THR A 442 -8.91 -27.70 43.74
N PRO A 443 -8.74 -29.03 43.53
CA PRO A 443 -9.84 -29.91 43.20
C PRO A 443 -10.95 -29.89 44.26
N SER A 444 -12.18 -29.60 43.87
CA SER A 444 -13.29 -29.34 44.79
C SER A 444 -14.40 -30.39 44.68
N PHE A 445 -14.74 -31.03 45.80
CA PHE A 445 -15.86 -31.97 45.89
C PHE A 445 -17.19 -31.24 46.19
N PRO A 446 -18.30 -31.55 45.50
CA PRO A 446 -19.61 -30.94 45.77
C PRO A 446 -20.17 -31.18 47.18
N LYS A 447 -19.64 -32.17 47.90
CA LYS A 447 -19.94 -32.48 49.31
C LYS A 447 -18.67 -32.97 50.00
N SER A 448 -18.45 -32.58 51.25
CA SER A 448 -17.34 -33.08 52.09
C SER A 448 -17.55 -34.52 52.59
N LYS A 449 -18.78 -35.03 52.51
CA LYS A 449 -19.14 -36.43 52.77
C LYS A 449 -20.06 -36.97 51.68
N GLN A 450 -19.83 -38.22 51.30
CA GLN A 450 -20.67 -38.97 50.37
C GLN A 450 -21.10 -40.28 51.03
N GLU A 451 -22.36 -40.66 50.84
CA GLU A 451 -22.95 -41.89 51.39
C GLU A 451 -23.28 -42.82 50.23
N LEU A 452 -22.78 -44.05 50.31
CA LEU A 452 -22.97 -45.11 49.33
C LEU A 452 -23.60 -46.31 50.02
N PHE A 453 -24.46 -47.02 49.29
CA PHE A 453 -25.20 -48.18 49.79
C PHE A 453 -24.96 -49.36 48.85
N VAL A 454 -24.50 -50.48 49.40
CA VAL A 454 -24.26 -51.72 48.65
C VAL A 454 -25.05 -52.85 49.29
N ALA A 455 -25.82 -53.58 48.49
CA ALA A 455 -26.47 -54.79 48.98
C ALA A 455 -25.41 -55.90 49.13
N GLU A 456 -25.49 -56.68 50.21
CA GLU A 456 -24.51 -57.74 50.47
C GLU A 456 -24.59 -58.90 49.46
N ASN A 457 -23.70 -59.89 49.63
CA ASN A 457 -23.49 -60.96 48.66
C ASN A 457 -23.17 -60.40 47.25
N ASN A 458 -22.51 -59.24 47.20
CA ASN A 458 -22.12 -58.58 45.95
C ASN A 458 -20.97 -59.35 45.26
N ALA A 459 -20.96 -59.33 43.93
CA ALA A 459 -19.81 -59.81 43.19
C ALA A 459 -18.55 -58.96 43.51
N PRO A 460 -17.37 -59.56 43.66
CA PRO A 460 -16.10 -58.85 43.54
C PRO A 460 -16.05 -58.12 42.19
N GLY A 461 -15.58 -56.86 42.20
CA GLY A 461 -15.63 -55.95 41.06
C GLY A 461 -16.96 -55.19 40.89
N ALA A 462 -17.96 -55.39 41.76
CA ALA A 462 -19.19 -54.59 41.74
C ALA A 462 -18.89 -53.10 41.95
N SER A 463 -19.55 -52.22 41.17
CA SER A 463 -19.45 -50.77 41.36
C SER A 463 -20.31 -50.32 42.54
N LEU A 464 -19.69 -49.55 43.43
CA LEU A 464 -20.30 -49.00 44.65
C LEU A 464 -20.79 -47.56 44.45
N GLY A 465 -20.32 -46.89 43.39
CA GLY A 465 -20.59 -45.50 43.08
C GLY A 465 -19.38 -44.86 42.39
N HIS A 466 -19.34 -43.54 42.40
CA HIS A 466 -18.16 -42.75 42.04
C HIS A 466 -18.10 -41.49 42.91
N VAL A 467 -16.90 -40.99 43.17
CA VAL A 467 -16.69 -39.61 43.62
C VAL A 467 -16.43 -38.71 42.41
N PHE A 468 -16.71 -37.42 42.55
CA PHE A 468 -16.42 -36.43 41.52
C PHE A 468 -15.94 -35.14 42.17
N ALA A 469 -14.75 -34.69 41.81
CA ALA A 469 -14.22 -33.38 42.11
C ALA A 469 -14.02 -32.58 40.82
N GLN A 470 -14.18 -31.26 40.91
CA GLN A 470 -13.94 -30.34 39.81
C GLN A 470 -12.88 -29.32 40.22
N ASP A 471 -11.91 -29.13 39.34
CA ASP A 471 -10.94 -28.04 39.39
C ASP A 471 -11.23 -27.08 38.20
N PRO A 472 -11.18 -25.74 38.38
CA PRO A 472 -11.43 -24.79 37.30
C PRO A 472 -10.22 -24.48 36.41
N ASP A 473 -8.99 -24.82 36.83
CA ASP A 473 -7.74 -24.51 36.13
C ASP A 473 -7.65 -25.28 34.78
N LEU A 474 -6.68 -24.97 33.94
CA LEU A 474 -6.62 -25.46 32.56
C LEU A 474 -5.64 -26.63 32.34
N GLY A 475 -6.03 -27.57 31.49
CA GLY A 475 -5.13 -28.57 30.91
C GLY A 475 -4.64 -29.62 31.92
N LYS A 476 -3.51 -29.38 32.58
CA LYS A 476 -2.95 -30.28 33.61
C LYS A 476 -3.30 -29.85 35.03
N ASN A 477 -3.42 -28.55 35.26
CA ASN A 477 -3.80 -27.98 36.54
C ASN A 477 -5.27 -28.38 36.83
N GLY A 478 -6.16 -28.22 35.85
CA GLY A 478 -7.53 -28.75 35.94
C GLY A 478 -7.69 -30.28 35.87
N LEU A 479 -6.61 -31.07 35.70
CA LEU A 479 -6.72 -32.52 35.51
C LEU A 479 -6.66 -33.27 36.84
N VAL A 480 -7.84 -33.59 37.37
CA VAL A 480 -8.01 -34.31 38.63
C VAL A 480 -7.71 -35.81 38.48
N PHE A 481 -6.87 -36.32 39.37
CA PHE A 481 -6.64 -37.73 39.64
C PHE A 481 -7.18 -38.10 41.03
N TYR A 482 -7.65 -39.34 41.19
CA TYR A 482 -8.20 -39.84 42.46
C TYR A 482 -7.28 -40.88 43.13
N GLU A 483 -7.06 -40.76 44.43
CA GLU A 483 -6.26 -41.70 45.23
C GLU A 483 -7.00 -42.11 46.51
N LEU A 484 -7.01 -43.40 46.84
CA LEU A 484 -7.65 -43.93 48.05
C LEU A 484 -6.74 -43.69 49.27
N LEU A 485 -7.14 -42.78 50.15
CA LEU A 485 -6.46 -42.55 51.43
C LEU A 485 -7.04 -43.50 52.49
N ASP A 486 -6.23 -44.46 52.88
CA ASP A 486 -6.56 -45.45 53.90
C ASP A 486 -6.58 -44.82 55.30
N ILE A 487 -7.78 -44.63 55.86
CA ILE A 487 -7.95 -44.23 57.25
C ILE A 487 -7.78 -45.48 58.11
N ILE A 488 -6.80 -45.47 59.01
CA ILE A 488 -6.62 -46.51 60.04
C ILE A 488 -7.67 -46.33 61.15
N SER A 489 -8.94 -46.56 60.81
CA SER A 489 -9.98 -46.89 61.79
C SER A 489 -9.79 -48.33 62.27
N GLU A 490 -10.13 -48.64 63.53
CA GLU A 490 -9.90 -49.95 64.14
C GLU A 490 -10.63 -51.08 63.38
N GLY A 491 -9.91 -51.79 62.51
CA GLY A 491 -10.50 -52.78 61.60
C GLY A 491 -9.56 -53.15 60.45
N GLN A 492 -10.15 -53.55 59.32
CA GLN A 492 -9.44 -53.95 58.10
C GLN A 492 -9.20 -52.72 57.19
N SER A 493 -8.03 -52.64 56.55
CA SER A 493 -7.66 -51.54 55.64
C SER A 493 -8.68 -51.40 54.51
N ALA A 494 -9.14 -50.18 54.22
CA ALA A 494 -10.05 -49.88 53.12
C ALA A 494 -9.44 -50.30 51.77
N SER A 495 -8.11 -50.23 51.63
CA SER A 495 -7.38 -50.68 50.44
C SER A 495 -7.54 -52.19 50.14
N SER A 496 -7.96 -52.99 51.12
CA SER A 496 -8.28 -54.42 50.95
C SER A 496 -9.76 -54.68 50.64
N LEU A 497 -10.64 -53.72 50.94
CA LEU A 497 -12.09 -53.81 50.78
C LEU A 497 -12.58 -53.20 49.45
N VAL A 498 -11.97 -52.09 49.03
CA VAL A 498 -12.38 -51.31 47.86
C VAL A 498 -11.20 -50.89 46.97
N GLU A 499 -11.52 -50.52 45.74
CA GLU A 499 -10.63 -49.81 44.82
C GLU A 499 -11.29 -48.50 44.35
N VAL A 500 -10.46 -47.54 43.94
CA VAL A 500 -10.89 -46.29 43.34
C VAL A 500 -10.10 -46.13 42.03
N ASP A 501 -10.79 -46.00 40.90
CA ASP A 501 -10.16 -45.71 39.63
C ASP A 501 -9.64 -44.27 39.61
N SER A 502 -8.35 -44.11 39.32
CA SER A 502 -7.66 -42.82 39.43
C SER A 502 -8.06 -41.80 38.36
N SER A 503 -8.76 -42.20 37.29
CA SER A 503 -9.15 -41.33 36.18
C SER A 503 -10.62 -40.90 36.21
N SER A 504 -11.49 -41.72 36.79
CA SER A 504 -12.94 -41.56 36.78
C SER A 504 -13.57 -41.40 38.17
N GLY A 505 -12.80 -41.62 39.24
CA GLY A 505 -13.30 -41.62 40.61
C GLY A 505 -14.28 -42.76 40.91
N ALA A 506 -14.41 -43.74 40.00
CA ALA A 506 -15.30 -44.89 40.17
C ALA A 506 -14.80 -45.80 41.29
N ILE A 507 -15.71 -46.18 42.19
CA ILE A 507 -15.40 -47.00 43.36
C ILE A 507 -15.95 -48.41 43.14
N THR A 508 -15.12 -49.42 43.38
CA THR A 508 -15.48 -50.84 43.23
C THR A 508 -15.17 -51.65 44.49
N ALA A 509 -15.92 -52.72 44.72
CA ALA A 509 -15.65 -53.68 45.80
C ALA A 509 -14.58 -54.69 45.37
N LYS A 510 -13.58 -54.94 46.22
CA LYS A 510 -12.59 -56.01 46.01
C LYS A 510 -13.07 -57.38 46.48
N ILE A 511 -14.06 -57.41 47.38
CA ILE A 511 -14.64 -58.61 47.98
C ILE A 511 -16.17 -58.60 47.86
N SER A 512 -16.80 -59.72 48.20
CA SER A 512 -18.20 -59.69 48.64
C SER A 512 -18.25 -59.12 50.06
N PHE A 513 -19.20 -58.24 50.32
CA PHE A 513 -19.59 -57.86 51.67
C PHE A 513 -20.64 -58.84 52.22
N ASP A 514 -20.73 -58.83 53.54
CA ASP A 514 -21.47 -59.74 54.43
C ASP A 514 -21.89 -58.85 55.61
N PHE A 515 -23.19 -58.70 55.85
CA PHE A 515 -23.75 -57.69 56.77
C PHE A 515 -23.56 -58.09 58.23
N GLU A 516 -23.61 -59.39 58.52
CA GLU A 516 -23.40 -60.00 59.83
C GLU A 516 -22.00 -59.70 60.35
N TRP A 517 -21.01 -59.71 59.46
CA TRP A 517 -19.63 -59.39 59.77
C TRP A 517 -19.28 -57.90 59.62
N LEU A 518 -19.78 -57.21 58.58
CA LEU A 518 -19.39 -55.83 58.26
C LEU A 518 -20.55 -54.97 57.73
N ARG A 519 -21.31 -54.38 58.66
CA ARG A 519 -22.47 -53.49 58.39
C ARG A 519 -22.12 -52.18 57.66
N GLY A 520 -20.85 -51.77 57.67
CA GLY A 520 -20.38 -50.57 56.98
C GLY A 520 -19.07 -50.02 57.53
N PHE A 521 -18.42 -49.15 56.75
CA PHE A 521 -17.14 -48.52 57.08
C PHE A 521 -17.01 -47.16 56.38
N HIS A 522 -15.94 -46.42 56.66
CA HIS A 522 -15.67 -45.14 56.00
C HIS A 522 -14.20 -45.04 55.61
N PHE A 523 -13.93 -44.35 54.50
CA PHE A 523 -12.59 -44.11 53.97
C PHE A 523 -12.51 -42.70 53.36
N GLN A 524 -11.31 -42.24 53.05
CA GLN A 524 -11.12 -40.98 52.32
C GLN A 524 -10.65 -41.23 50.90
N VAL A 525 -11.10 -40.39 49.98
CA VAL A 525 -10.54 -40.29 48.64
C VAL A 525 -9.95 -38.90 48.49
N GLU A 526 -8.67 -38.83 48.13
CA GLU A 526 -8.04 -37.60 47.69
C GLU A 526 -8.38 -37.37 46.20
N ALA A 527 -8.75 -36.14 45.87
CA ALA A 527 -8.68 -35.61 44.52
C ALA A 527 -7.44 -34.69 44.45
N ARG A 528 -6.53 -34.96 43.52
CA ARG A 528 -5.27 -34.22 43.34
C ARG A 528 -5.13 -33.80 41.88
N ASP A 529 -4.65 -32.58 41.64
CA ASP A 529 -4.38 -32.10 40.29
C ASP A 529 -3.12 -32.73 39.65
N GLY A 530 -2.89 -32.43 38.36
CA GLY A 530 -1.67 -32.74 37.62
C GLY A 530 -0.67 -31.57 37.55
N GLY A 531 -0.83 -30.57 38.41
CA GLY A 531 -0.07 -29.31 38.43
C GLY A 531 1.26 -29.36 39.18
N PHE A 532 1.91 -28.21 39.31
CA PHE A 532 3.17 -28.07 40.07
C PHE A 532 3.29 -26.70 40.76
N PRO A 533 3.34 -26.63 42.11
CA PRO A 533 3.16 -27.74 43.04
C PRO A 533 1.74 -28.32 42.94
N PRO A 534 1.58 -29.65 43.07
CA PRO A 534 0.26 -30.25 43.02
C PRO A 534 -0.52 -29.94 44.30
N ARG A 535 -1.82 -29.73 44.16
CA ARG A 535 -2.76 -29.46 45.25
C ARG A 535 -3.82 -30.54 45.30
N SER A 536 -4.48 -30.66 46.45
CA SER A 536 -5.47 -31.69 46.68
C SER A 536 -6.53 -31.31 47.71
N ALA A 537 -7.66 -32.01 47.63
CA ALA A 537 -8.69 -32.03 48.66
C ALA A 537 -9.15 -33.47 48.93
N THR A 538 -9.85 -33.70 50.03
CA THR A 538 -10.35 -35.03 50.40
C THR A 538 -11.87 -35.04 50.62
N VAL A 539 -12.51 -36.13 50.21
CA VAL A 539 -13.91 -36.46 50.56
C VAL A 539 -13.93 -37.69 51.45
N THR A 540 -14.79 -37.69 52.47
CA THR A 540 -15.03 -38.91 53.27
C THR A 540 -16.21 -39.68 52.69
N VAL A 541 -15.98 -40.92 52.27
CA VAL A 541 -17.01 -41.82 51.76
C VAL A 541 -17.44 -42.75 52.89
N ASN A 542 -18.72 -42.72 53.25
CA ASN A 542 -19.37 -43.70 54.12
C ASN A 542 -19.98 -44.79 53.23
N LEU A 543 -19.54 -46.03 53.38
CA LEU A 543 -20.18 -47.18 52.72
C LEU A 543 -21.01 -47.96 53.74
N PHE A 544 -22.31 -48.07 53.47
CA PHE A 544 -23.24 -48.88 54.25
C PHE A 544 -23.56 -50.16 53.49
N VAL A 545 -23.43 -51.30 54.17
CA VAL A 545 -23.88 -52.60 53.63
C VAL A 545 -25.36 -52.75 53.95
N VAL A 546 -26.12 -53.25 52.98
CA VAL A 546 -27.57 -53.42 53.07
C VAL A 546 -27.90 -54.91 53.10
N ASP A 547 -28.30 -55.31 54.30
CA ASP A 547 -28.98 -56.54 54.74
C ASP A 547 -29.95 -57.14 53.69
N ARG A 548 -29.80 -58.44 53.42
CA ARG A 548 -30.64 -59.25 52.53
C ARG A 548 -30.94 -60.60 53.16
N ASN A 549 -32.21 -61.02 53.12
CA ASN A 549 -32.69 -62.27 53.72
C ASN A 549 -32.03 -63.53 53.12
N ASP A 550 -30.89 -63.95 53.66
CA ASP A 550 -30.08 -65.08 53.18
C ASP A 550 -29.76 -66.12 54.27
N ASN A 551 -29.74 -65.71 55.55
CA ASN A 551 -29.85 -66.65 56.66
C ASN A 551 -31.31 -67.05 56.88
N ALA A 552 -31.50 -68.27 57.40
CA ALA A 552 -32.84 -68.81 57.67
C ALA A 552 -32.99 -69.06 59.19
N PRO A 553 -34.18 -68.82 59.76
CA PRO A 553 -34.37 -68.81 61.21
C PRO A 553 -33.98 -70.11 61.90
N VAL A 554 -33.04 -70.06 62.83
CA VAL A 554 -32.50 -71.24 63.52
C VAL A 554 -33.26 -71.51 64.80
N ILE A 555 -33.91 -72.69 64.88
CA ILE A 555 -34.70 -73.09 66.07
C ILE A 555 -33.77 -73.59 67.18
N LEU A 556 -33.51 -72.73 68.16
CA LEU A 556 -32.70 -72.99 69.35
C LEU A 556 -33.37 -73.92 70.38
N PHE A 557 -34.70 -73.90 70.49
CA PHE A 557 -35.42 -74.72 71.46
C PHE A 557 -36.87 -75.00 71.01
N PRO A 558 -37.41 -76.22 71.22
CA PRO A 558 -36.75 -77.40 71.78
C PRO A 558 -35.91 -78.17 70.74
N LEU A 559 -34.69 -78.56 71.13
CA LEU A 559 -33.75 -79.27 70.26
C LEU A 559 -34.13 -80.77 70.11
N PRO A 560 -34.09 -81.33 68.88
CA PRO A 560 -34.25 -82.76 68.66
C PRO A 560 -33.04 -83.54 69.22
N LYS A 561 -33.28 -84.61 69.98
CA LYS A 561 -32.20 -85.44 70.54
C LYS A 561 -31.94 -86.62 69.61
N ASN A 562 -30.74 -86.73 69.06
CA ASN A 562 -30.32 -87.79 68.14
C ASN A 562 -31.31 -88.02 66.97
N GLY A 563 -31.84 -86.93 66.39
CA GLY A 563 -32.83 -86.99 65.30
C GLY A 563 -34.28 -87.31 65.73
N SER A 564 -34.51 -87.75 66.97
CA SER A 564 -35.86 -88.00 67.47
C SER A 564 -36.66 -86.71 67.66
N VAL A 565 -37.96 -86.81 67.39
CA VAL A 565 -38.95 -85.74 67.59
C VAL A 565 -38.92 -85.27 69.06
N PRO A 566 -38.68 -83.98 69.37
CA PRO A 566 -38.77 -83.49 70.74
C PRO A 566 -40.18 -83.70 71.31
N VAL A 567 -40.28 -84.43 72.43
CA VAL A 567 -41.56 -84.81 73.07
C VAL A 567 -41.80 -84.03 74.36
N GLU A 568 -42.92 -83.32 74.42
CA GLU A 568 -43.41 -82.60 75.61
C GLU A 568 -44.57 -83.36 76.26
N ILE A 569 -44.56 -83.49 77.59
CA ILE A 569 -45.55 -84.26 78.35
C ILE A 569 -46.60 -83.30 78.92
N VAL A 570 -47.84 -83.42 78.45
CA VAL A 570 -48.96 -82.57 78.88
C VAL A 570 -49.92 -83.37 79.76
N PRO A 571 -50.23 -82.91 80.98
CA PRO A 571 -51.15 -83.62 81.87
C PRO A 571 -52.56 -83.65 81.28
N ARG A 572 -53.25 -84.79 81.36
CA ARG A 572 -54.67 -84.91 80.95
C ARG A 572 -55.64 -83.98 81.72
N SER A 573 -55.20 -83.35 82.81
CA SER A 573 -55.91 -82.32 83.56
C SER A 573 -55.61 -80.88 83.09
N ALA A 574 -54.84 -80.70 82.01
CA ALA A 574 -54.49 -79.41 81.44
C ALA A 574 -55.74 -78.61 81.03
N ARG A 575 -55.88 -77.42 81.64
CA ARG A 575 -56.94 -76.45 81.30
C ARG A 575 -56.62 -75.73 79.98
N THR A 576 -57.60 -75.03 79.43
CA THR A 576 -57.45 -74.11 78.29
C THR A 576 -56.33 -73.10 78.53
N GLY A 577 -55.38 -72.96 77.59
CA GLY A 577 -54.26 -72.02 77.69
C GLY A 577 -53.05 -72.49 78.49
N HIS A 578 -53.02 -73.76 78.92
CA HIS A 578 -51.84 -74.39 79.51
C HIS A 578 -50.66 -74.33 78.53
N LEU A 579 -49.49 -73.89 79.01
CA LEU A 579 -48.25 -73.83 78.24
C LEU A 579 -47.68 -75.25 78.10
N ILE A 580 -47.43 -75.66 76.86
CA ILE A 580 -46.85 -76.95 76.51
C ILE A 580 -45.33 -76.79 76.41
N THR A 581 -44.91 -75.85 75.57
CA THR A 581 -43.50 -75.46 75.38
C THR A 581 -43.45 -74.07 74.73
N LYS A 582 -42.26 -73.51 74.60
CA LYS A 582 -42.03 -72.27 73.85
C LYS A 582 -41.03 -72.57 72.74
N VAL A 583 -41.44 -72.45 71.48
CA VAL A 583 -40.49 -72.48 70.37
C VAL A 583 -39.67 -71.19 70.44
N VAL A 584 -38.35 -71.32 70.50
CA VAL A 584 -37.40 -70.20 70.48
C VAL A 584 -36.53 -70.40 69.25
N ALA A 585 -36.45 -69.37 68.44
CA ALA A 585 -35.54 -69.27 67.31
C ALA A 585 -34.82 -67.92 67.34
N GLU A 586 -33.68 -67.87 66.66
CA GLU A 586 -32.94 -66.64 66.36
C GLU A 586 -32.73 -66.55 64.85
N ASP A 587 -32.47 -65.34 64.36
CA ASP A 587 -31.97 -65.10 63.01
C ASP A 587 -30.68 -64.28 63.07
N ALA A 588 -29.87 -64.37 62.03
CA ALA A 588 -28.58 -63.67 61.97
C ALA A 588 -28.72 -62.24 61.44
N ASP A 589 -29.65 -62.05 60.49
CA ASP A 589 -29.94 -60.83 59.74
C ASP A 589 -30.46 -59.68 60.63
N SER A 590 -31.10 -58.65 60.08
CA SER A 590 -31.69 -57.56 60.85
C SER A 590 -32.98 -57.00 60.26
N GLY A 591 -33.57 -56.00 60.93
CA GLY A 591 -34.80 -55.34 60.49
C GLY A 591 -35.99 -56.32 60.34
N SER A 592 -36.51 -56.42 59.11
CA SER A 592 -37.59 -57.36 58.76
C SER A 592 -37.08 -58.79 58.53
N ASN A 593 -35.82 -58.93 58.11
CA ASN A 593 -35.21 -60.21 57.78
C ASN A 593 -35.02 -61.06 59.06
N ALA A 594 -34.68 -60.42 60.19
CA ALA A 594 -34.72 -61.08 61.51
C ALA A 594 -36.09 -61.00 62.23
N TRP A 595 -37.17 -60.54 61.59
CA TRP A 595 -38.48 -60.44 62.28
C TRP A 595 -39.22 -61.79 62.27
N LEU A 596 -38.95 -62.59 63.29
CA LEU A 596 -39.54 -63.92 63.42
C LEU A 596 -41.04 -63.92 63.76
N SER A 597 -41.80 -64.73 63.02
CA SER A 597 -43.21 -65.04 63.27
C SER A 597 -43.47 -66.55 63.31
N TYR A 598 -44.43 -66.97 64.15
CA TYR A 598 -44.61 -68.36 64.56
C TYR A 598 -46.02 -68.87 64.22
N TYR A 599 -46.14 -69.98 63.47
CA TYR A 599 -47.44 -70.58 63.17
C TYR A 599 -47.43 -72.12 63.17
N ILE A 600 -48.62 -72.72 63.33
CA ILE A 600 -48.80 -74.16 63.23
C ILE A 600 -49.12 -74.50 61.79
N PHE A 601 -48.20 -75.18 61.10
CA PHE A 601 -48.40 -75.62 59.71
C PHE A 601 -49.27 -76.88 59.64
N LYS A 602 -49.11 -77.82 60.59
CA LYS A 602 -49.87 -79.07 60.63
C LYS A 602 -49.97 -79.63 62.05
N ALA A 603 -51.17 -79.97 62.52
CA ALA A 603 -51.36 -80.59 63.84
C ALA A 603 -52.30 -81.81 63.76
N SER A 604 -52.08 -82.80 64.62
CA SER A 604 -52.92 -84.01 64.72
C SER A 604 -54.38 -83.68 65.06
N ASP A 605 -54.60 -82.63 65.85
CA ASP A 605 -55.87 -81.92 65.97
C ASP A 605 -55.61 -80.40 65.98
N SER A 606 -56.07 -79.69 64.95
CA SER A 606 -55.93 -78.24 64.81
C SER A 606 -56.81 -77.45 65.79
N SER A 607 -57.81 -78.08 66.42
CA SER A 607 -58.63 -77.46 67.48
C SER A 607 -58.00 -77.56 68.87
N LEU A 608 -57.01 -78.43 69.06
CA LEU A 608 -56.41 -78.71 70.37
C LEU A 608 -55.26 -77.75 70.72
N PHE A 609 -54.56 -77.21 69.73
CA PHE A 609 -53.33 -76.43 69.89
C PHE A 609 -53.44 -75.02 69.32
N ARG A 610 -52.76 -74.07 69.95
CA ARG A 610 -52.55 -72.70 69.43
C ARG A 610 -51.13 -72.23 69.77
N ILE A 611 -50.54 -71.41 68.91
CA ILE A 611 -49.24 -70.78 69.16
C ILE A 611 -49.36 -69.26 69.20
N SER A 612 -48.55 -68.59 70.00
CA SER A 612 -48.47 -67.12 69.99
C SER A 612 -47.55 -66.65 68.87
N ALA A 613 -48.10 -65.98 67.86
CA ALA A 613 -47.41 -65.66 66.61
C ALA A 613 -46.16 -64.78 66.75
N ASN A 614 -45.99 -64.12 67.90
CA ASN A 614 -44.91 -63.20 68.25
C ASN A 614 -44.03 -63.69 69.43
N MET A 615 -44.31 -64.87 70.00
CA MET A 615 -43.60 -65.37 71.19
C MET A 615 -43.28 -66.87 71.14
N GLY A 616 -43.74 -67.61 70.12
CA GLY A 616 -43.49 -69.05 69.97
C GLY A 616 -44.13 -69.95 71.05
N GLU A 617 -44.88 -69.40 72.00
CA GLU A 617 -45.55 -70.16 73.06
C GLU A 617 -46.63 -71.09 72.50
N LEU A 618 -46.39 -72.40 72.52
CA LEU A 618 -47.39 -73.42 72.18
C LEU A 618 -48.25 -73.70 73.41
N ARG A 619 -49.57 -73.48 73.29
CA ARG A 619 -50.54 -73.64 74.37
C ARG A 619 -51.72 -74.52 73.92
N THR A 620 -52.40 -75.13 74.89
CA THR A 620 -53.71 -75.74 74.64
C THR A 620 -54.72 -74.66 74.22
N ALA A 621 -55.51 -74.94 73.18
CA ALA A 621 -56.58 -74.08 72.71
C ALA A 621 -57.90 -74.39 73.43
N ARG A 622 -58.28 -75.69 73.46
CA ARG A 622 -59.43 -76.21 74.21
C ARG A 622 -59.00 -77.05 75.42
N LEU A 623 -59.98 -77.57 76.17
CA LEU A 623 -59.75 -78.60 77.19
C LEU A 623 -59.35 -79.92 76.52
N VAL A 624 -58.43 -80.67 77.13
CA VAL A 624 -58.11 -82.04 76.71
C VAL A 624 -59.30 -82.95 77.03
N LEU A 625 -59.85 -83.62 76.03
CA LEU A 625 -60.97 -84.55 76.17
C LEU A 625 -60.45 -85.99 76.38
N PRO A 626 -61.20 -86.87 77.08
CA PRO A 626 -60.81 -88.27 77.24
C PRO A 626 -60.64 -89.04 75.92
N THR A 627 -61.30 -88.57 74.86
CA THR A 627 -61.27 -89.09 73.49
C THR A 627 -60.07 -88.63 72.67
N ASP A 628 -59.30 -87.64 73.14
CA ASP A 628 -58.15 -87.12 72.39
C ASP A 628 -57.02 -88.16 72.34
N ALA A 629 -56.45 -88.36 71.14
CA ALA A 629 -55.41 -89.36 70.90
C ALA A 629 -54.19 -89.13 71.80
N VAL A 630 -53.65 -90.21 72.39
CA VAL A 630 -52.59 -90.15 73.41
C VAL A 630 -51.30 -89.51 72.86
N LYS A 631 -50.90 -89.89 71.64
CA LYS A 631 -49.87 -89.21 70.85
C LYS A 631 -50.53 -88.08 70.05
N GLN A 632 -49.96 -86.88 70.10
CA GLN A 632 -50.30 -85.76 69.23
C GLN A 632 -49.02 -85.25 68.57
N LYS A 633 -49.09 -84.83 67.30
CA LYS A 633 -47.97 -84.18 66.59
C LYS A 633 -48.37 -82.74 66.24
N VAL A 634 -47.44 -81.80 66.39
CA VAL A 634 -47.60 -80.40 65.98
C VAL A 634 -46.34 -79.95 65.24
N VAL A 635 -46.49 -79.64 63.95
CA VAL A 635 -45.44 -78.98 63.16
C VAL A 635 -45.60 -77.48 63.32
N VAL A 636 -44.66 -76.86 64.04
CA VAL A 636 -44.53 -75.40 64.12
C VAL A 636 -43.54 -74.96 63.05
N VAL A 637 -43.86 -73.88 62.35
CA VAL A 637 -42.94 -73.17 61.46
C VAL A 637 -42.63 -71.81 62.09
N VAL A 638 -41.36 -71.43 62.01
CA VAL A 638 -40.88 -70.07 62.23
C VAL A 638 -40.53 -69.51 60.85
N GLN A 639 -41.04 -68.32 60.54
CA GLN A 639 -40.84 -67.62 59.27
C GLN A 639 -40.50 -66.16 59.56
N ASP A 640 -39.49 -65.65 58.87
CA ASP A 640 -39.13 -64.22 58.89
C ASP A 640 -40.13 -63.35 58.09
N HIS A 641 -39.82 -62.05 57.94
CA HIS A 641 -40.59 -61.10 57.12
C HIS A 641 -39.71 -60.47 56.03
N GLY A 642 -38.69 -61.18 55.55
CA GLY A 642 -37.85 -60.78 54.41
C GLY A 642 -38.48 -61.08 53.04
N ASP A 643 -37.77 -60.73 51.97
CA ASP A 643 -38.15 -61.04 50.58
C ASP A 643 -36.94 -61.59 49.79
N PRO A 644 -36.90 -62.89 49.46
CA PRO A 644 -37.91 -63.91 49.76
C PRO A 644 -37.86 -64.34 51.23
N SER A 645 -39.02 -64.52 51.87
CA SER A 645 -39.07 -64.97 53.26
C SER A 645 -38.58 -66.41 53.41
N LEU A 646 -37.66 -66.66 54.33
CA LEU A 646 -37.14 -67.97 54.68
C LEU A 646 -37.87 -68.53 55.92
N SER A 647 -37.67 -69.82 56.20
CA SER A 647 -38.37 -70.48 57.31
C SER A 647 -37.70 -71.78 57.75
N ALA A 648 -37.90 -72.13 59.02
CA ALA A 648 -37.54 -73.42 59.58
C ALA A 648 -38.73 -74.05 60.29
N SER A 649 -38.76 -75.38 60.37
CA SER A 649 -39.86 -76.11 61.01
C SER A 649 -39.36 -77.10 62.06
N VAL A 650 -40.08 -77.17 63.18
CA VAL A 650 -39.89 -78.18 64.22
C VAL A 650 -41.17 -79.01 64.34
N THR A 651 -41.03 -80.33 64.28
CA THR A 651 -42.09 -81.25 64.68
C THR A 651 -41.98 -81.49 66.17
N LEU A 652 -43.07 -81.22 66.90
CA LEU A 652 -43.21 -81.43 68.33
C LEU A 652 -44.12 -82.63 68.56
N GLY A 653 -43.65 -83.60 69.36
CA GLY A 653 -44.48 -84.64 69.93
C GLY A 653 -45.13 -84.10 71.20
N VAL A 654 -46.44 -84.27 71.36
CA VAL A 654 -47.14 -83.93 72.60
C VAL A 654 -47.82 -85.18 73.13
N LEU A 655 -47.48 -85.56 74.37
CA LEU A 655 -47.94 -86.79 74.99
C LEU A 655 -48.97 -86.50 76.09
N LEU A 656 -50.23 -86.89 75.86
CA LEU A 656 -51.35 -86.64 76.76
C LEU A 656 -51.45 -87.73 77.84
N SER A 657 -50.60 -87.64 78.87
CA SER A 657 -50.50 -88.62 79.97
C SER A 657 -50.95 -88.06 81.32
N SER A 658 -51.26 -88.93 82.28
CA SER A 658 -51.45 -88.58 83.69
C SER A 658 -50.20 -88.80 84.56
N SER A 659 -49.16 -89.41 84.00
CA SER A 659 -47.88 -89.68 84.65
C SER A 659 -46.73 -89.71 83.64
N ALA A 660 -45.50 -89.42 84.08
CA ALA A 660 -44.32 -89.50 83.21
C ALA A 660 -44.03 -90.97 82.83
N PRO A 661 -43.93 -91.33 81.54
CA PRO A 661 -43.53 -92.67 81.12
C PRO A 661 -42.05 -92.95 81.43
N GLN A 662 -41.72 -94.21 81.72
CA GLN A 662 -40.32 -94.65 81.81
C GLN A 662 -39.65 -94.86 80.44
N VAL A 663 -40.44 -94.96 79.37
CA VAL A 663 -39.99 -95.03 77.97
C VAL A 663 -40.88 -94.10 77.17
N LEU A 664 -40.29 -93.14 76.44
CA LEU A 664 -41.06 -92.28 75.53
C LEU A 664 -41.57 -93.13 74.35
N PRO A 665 -42.86 -93.03 73.98
CA PRO A 665 -43.37 -93.73 72.81
C PRO A 665 -42.77 -93.13 71.54
N ASP A 666 -42.55 -93.96 70.54
CA ASP A 666 -42.05 -93.51 69.25
C ASP A 666 -43.02 -92.52 68.57
N PHE A 667 -42.47 -91.56 67.83
CA PHE A 667 -43.19 -90.57 67.03
C PHE A 667 -42.79 -90.63 65.54
N GLU A 668 -42.13 -91.67 65.05
CA GLU A 668 -41.85 -91.83 63.61
C GLU A 668 -43.08 -92.23 62.77
N ASP A 669 -44.15 -92.78 63.37
CA ASP A 669 -45.39 -93.19 62.68
C ASP A 669 -45.88 -92.16 61.65
N GLY A 670 -45.92 -92.54 60.37
CA GLY A 670 -46.38 -91.66 59.29
C GLY A 670 -47.84 -91.17 59.49
N TRP A 671 -48.19 -90.05 58.86
CA TRP A 671 -49.60 -89.64 58.81
C TRP A 671 -50.38 -90.66 57.97
N GLU A 672 -51.24 -91.47 58.60
CA GLU A 672 -52.02 -92.48 57.87
C GLU A 672 -52.93 -91.86 56.82
N THR A 673 -52.52 -91.93 55.55
CA THR A 673 -53.32 -91.56 54.39
C THR A 673 -53.94 -92.82 53.78
N GLY A 674 -55.20 -93.10 54.12
CA GLY A 674 -55.95 -94.22 53.57
C GLY A 674 -56.11 -94.10 52.05
N GLY A 675 -55.49 -94.99 51.29
CA GLY A 675 -55.50 -94.92 49.82
C GLY A 675 -54.50 -95.84 49.12
N HIS A 676 -54.33 -97.09 49.59
CA HIS A 676 -53.40 -98.02 48.95
C HIS A 676 -53.89 -98.40 47.55
N LEU A 677 -53.23 -97.89 46.51
CA LEU A 677 -53.53 -98.23 45.12
C LEU A 677 -53.35 -99.73 44.88
N SER A 678 -54.31 -100.35 44.19
CA SER A 678 -54.19 -101.74 43.72
C SER A 678 -53.01 -101.88 42.77
N ALA A 679 -52.28 -103.01 42.85
CA ALA A 679 -51.17 -103.31 41.93
C ALA A 679 -51.59 -103.27 40.44
N GLN A 680 -52.88 -103.51 40.13
CA GLN A 680 -53.42 -103.36 38.77
C GLN A 680 -53.31 -101.92 38.23
N ASN A 681 -53.45 -100.90 39.10
CA ASN A 681 -53.27 -99.50 38.71
C ASN A 681 -51.80 -99.16 38.46
N LEU A 682 -50.87 -99.79 39.18
CA LEU A 682 -49.43 -99.67 38.93
C LEU A 682 -49.03 -100.27 37.58
N TYR A 683 -49.56 -101.46 37.24
CA TYR A 683 -49.37 -102.04 35.91
C TYR A 683 -49.99 -101.17 34.80
N LEU A 684 -51.12 -100.51 35.07
CA LEU A 684 -51.74 -99.59 34.11
C LEU A 684 -50.87 -98.34 33.85
N THR A 685 -50.32 -97.70 34.89
CA THR A 685 -49.44 -96.54 34.72
C THR A 685 -48.09 -96.92 34.11
N ILE A 686 -47.51 -98.07 34.46
CA ILE A 686 -46.30 -98.58 33.80
C ILE A 686 -46.57 -98.87 32.31
N ALA A 687 -47.70 -99.51 31.96
CA ALA A 687 -48.06 -99.75 30.57
C ALA A 687 -48.24 -98.44 29.78
N LEU A 688 -48.96 -97.45 30.34
CA LEU A 688 -49.13 -96.13 29.74
C LEU A 688 -47.79 -95.40 29.57
N ALA A 689 -46.90 -95.46 30.55
CA ALA A 689 -45.56 -94.87 30.47
C ALA A 689 -44.72 -95.53 29.36
N CYS A 690 -44.71 -96.86 29.26
CA CYS A 690 -44.00 -97.59 28.21
C CYS A 690 -44.55 -97.28 26.81
N ILE A 691 -45.87 -97.18 26.65
CA ILE A 691 -46.51 -96.79 25.38
C ILE A 691 -46.12 -95.36 25.00
N SER A 692 -46.12 -94.44 25.97
CA SER A 692 -45.70 -93.04 25.77
C SER A 692 -44.22 -92.93 25.37
N PHE A 693 -43.35 -93.74 25.99
CA PHE A 693 -41.92 -93.76 25.67
C PHE A 693 -41.65 -94.32 24.26
N LEU A 694 -42.36 -95.38 23.85
CA LEU A 694 -42.29 -95.92 22.50
C LEU A 694 -42.78 -94.89 21.46
N PHE A 695 -43.87 -94.18 21.75
CA PHE A 695 -44.39 -93.13 20.87
C PHE A 695 -43.41 -91.96 20.71
N LEU A 696 -42.77 -91.52 21.81
CA LEU A 696 -41.72 -90.51 21.79
C LEU A 696 -40.48 -90.98 21.00
N GLY A 697 -40.08 -92.24 21.15
CA GLY A 697 -38.99 -92.84 20.37
C GLY A 697 -39.29 -92.87 18.86
N CYS A 698 -40.53 -93.23 18.47
CA CYS A 698 -40.96 -93.16 17.08
C CYS A 698 -40.98 -91.73 16.54
N LEU A 699 -41.44 -90.74 17.31
CA LEU A 699 -41.41 -89.32 16.91
C LEU A 699 -39.98 -88.83 16.67
N LEU A 700 -39.05 -89.13 17.58
CA LEU A 700 -37.63 -88.77 17.42
C LEU A 700 -37.00 -89.46 16.21
N PHE A 701 -37.33 -90.73 15.94
CA PHE A 701 -36.89 -91.43 14.74
C PHE A 701 -37.41 -90.76 13.44
N PHE A 702 -38.68 -90.30 13.42
CA PHE A 702 -39.24 -89.55 12.29
C PHE A 702 -38.61 -88.16 12.11
N VAL A 703 -38.27 -87.45 13.19
CA VAL A 703 -37.57 -86.16 13.12
C VAL A 703 -36.13 -86.34 12.60
N CYS A 704 -35.38 -87.30 13.14
CA CYS A 704 -34.00 -87.56 12.70
C CYS A 704 -33.91 -88.06 11.25
N SER A 705 -34.87 -88.88 10.79
CA SER A 705 -34.93 -89.32 9.38
C SER A 705 -35.41 -88.21 8.43
N LYS A 706 -36.15 -87.20 8.92
CA LYS A 706 -36.50 -86.00 8.14
C LYS A 706 -35.34 -85.03 7.90
N PHE A 707 -34.32 -85.03 8.78
CA PHE A 707 -33.17 -84.11 8.68
C PHE A 707 -32.00 -84.63 7.83
N SER A 708 -32.02 -85.88 7.36
CA SER A 708 -30.89 -86.49 6.63
C SER A 708 -31.00 -86.48 5.10
N GLN A 709 -32.03 -85.83 4.51
CA GLN A 709 -32.21 -85.78 3.04
C GLN A 709 -32.28 -84.35 2.47
N SER A 710 -31.09 -83.89 2.09
CA SER A 710 -30.69 -82.80 1.19
C SER A 710 -31.70 -82.04 0.29
N ALA A 711 -31.53 -80.71 0.32
CA ALA A 711 -31.38 -79.77 -0.83
C ALA A 711 -32.55 -79.49 -1.82
N GLY A 712 -32.59 -78.26 -2.36
CA GLY A 712 -33.36 -77.93 -3.58
C GLY A 712 -33.74 -76.44 -3.79
N CYS A 713 -33.18 -75.82 -4.83
CA CYS A 713 -33.37 -74.45 -5.32
C CYS A 713 -34.80 -73.85 -5.45
N CYS A 714 -34.92 -72.58 -5.03
CA CYS A 714 -35.27 -71.36 -5.81
C CYS A 714 -36.51 -71.22 -6.75
N THR A 715 -37.00 -69.95 -6.75
CA THR A 715 -37.57 -69.10 -7.83
C THR A 715 -39.09 -68.95 -8.11
N GLN A 716 -39.45 -67.67 -8.39
CA GLN A 716 -40.71 -67.06 -8.90
C GLN A 716 -41.91 -67.07 -7.92
N SER A 717 -42.63 -65.97 -7.59
CA SER A 717 -43.13 -64.78 -8.33
C SER A 717 -44.35 -65.11 -9.21
N CYS A 718 -45.50 -64.41 -9.20
CA CYS A 718 -45.88 -63.06 -8.72
C CYS A 718 -47.29 -63.09 -8.05
N CYS A 719 -47.93 -62.05 -7.49
CA CYS A 719 -47.60 -60.88 -6.63
C CYS A 719 -48.93 -60.12 -6.32
N HIS A 720 -49.17 -59.61 -5.09
CA HIS A 720 -50.13 -58.51 -4.84
C HIS A 720 -49.86 -57.81 -3.47
N SER A 721 -50.07 -56.49 -3.43
CA SER A 721 -50.02 -55.55 -2.29
C SER A 721 -51.41 -54.88 -2.11
N PRO A 722 -51.69 -53.98 -1.13
CA PRO A 722 -50.86 -53.34 -0.08
C PRO A 722 -51.33 -53.71 1.36
N GLU A 723 -50.92 -53.10 2.49
CA GLU A 723 -50.20 -51.84 2.77
C GLU A 723 -49.32 -51.93 4.06
N GLU A 724 -48.58 -50.86 4.36
CA GLU A 724 -47.33 -50.72 5.16
C GLU A 724 -47.20 -51.38 6.57
N LEU A 725 -45.95 -51.53 7.03
CA LEU A 725 -45.56 -52.37 8.20
C LEU A 725 -44.64 -51.67 9.22
N ARG A 726 -44.51 -52.29 10.41
CA ARG A 726 -43.98 -51.76 11.68
C ARG A 726 -42.48 -52.06 11.97
N TYR A 727 -41.79 -51.09 12.57
CA TYR A 727 -41.09 -51.15 13.89
C TYR A 727 -39.95 -52.17 14.15
N GLY A 728 -38.92 -51.77 14.91
CA GLY A 728 -38.07 -52.71 15.68
C GLY A 728 -36.57 -52.40 15.75
N SER A 729 -35.93 -52.65 16.90
CA SER A 729 -34.50 -52.38 17.16
C SER A 729 -33.82 -53.47 18.00
N LYS A 730 -32.50 -53.65 17.80
CA LYS A 730 -31.39 -54.07 18.72
C LYS A 730 -30.19 -54.61 17.88
N VAL A 731 -28.92 -54.21 18.07
CA VAL A 731 -27.98 -54.38 19.23
C VAL A 731 -27.57 -55.85 19.40
N ALA A 732 -26.29 -56.25 19.43
CA ALA A 732 -24.99 -55.54 19.27
C ALA A 732 -23.81 -56.52 19.05
N SER A 733 -22.62 -56.01 18.67
CA SER A 733 -21.30 -56.48 19.16
C SER A 733 -20.11 -55.59 18.74
N ASN A 734 -19.09 -55.54 19.60
CA ASN A 734 -17.73 -54.97 19.41
C ASN A 734 -16.76 -56.09 18.91
N PRO A 735 -15.45 -55.90 18.56
CA PRO A 735 -14.53 -54.87 19.10
C PRO A 735 -13.37 -54.33 18.19
N CYS A 736 -12.55 -53.46 18.82
CA CYS A 736 -11.08 -53.42 18.78
C CYS A 736 -10.37 -52.28 18.03
N MET A 737 -9.26 -51.83 18.65
CA MET A 737 -8.26 -50.89 18.14
C MET A 737 -7.31 -51.57 17.14
N LEU A 738 -6.71 -50.77 16.25
CA LEU A 738 -5.30 -50.94 15.91
C LEU A 738 -4.67 -49.57 15.59
N SER A 739 -3.52 -49.27 16.20
CA SER A 739 -2.66 -48.16 15.78
C SER A 739 -1.87 -48.56 14.54
N ALA A 740 -1.75 -47.65 13.56
CA ALA A 740 -0.90 -47.85 12.38
C ALA A 740 0.13 -46.71 12.28
N THR A 741 1.34 -46.94 12.80
CA THR A 741 2.52 -46.13 12.47
C THR A 741 2.92 -46.42 11.03
N ILE A 742 2.99 -45.38 10.19
CA ILE A 742 3.51 -45.49 8.82
C ILE A 742 4.94 -44.94 8.81
N ASP A 743 5.91 -45.85 8.74
CA ASP A 743 7.30 -45.50 8.42
C ASP A 743 7.40 -45.11 6.93
N VAL A 744 7.97 -43.94 6.62
CA VAL A 744 8.20 -43.49 5.24
C VAL A 744 9.69 -43.26 5.03
N THR A 745 10.41 -44.34 4.75
CA THR A 745 11.82 -44.28 4.34
C THR A 745 11.93 -43.93 2.85
N THR A 746 12.00 -42.64 2.52
CA THR A 746 12.43 -42.18 1.19
C THR A 746 13.62 -41.23 1.31
N VAL A 747 14.68 -41.55 0.59
CA VAL A 747 15.94 -40.78 0.55
C VAL A 747 15.86 -39.69 -0.51
N GLU A 748 16.69 -38.66 -0.33
CA GLU A 748 17.03 -37.57 -1.25
C GLU A 748 16.10 -36.34 -1.37
N ARG A 749 16.76 -35.23 -1.68
CA ARG A 749 16.28 -33.85 -1.50
C ARG A 749 15.43 -33.39 -2.69
N LEU A 750 14.35 -32.67 -2.38
CA LEU A 750 13.87 -31.57 -3.21
C LEU A 750 13.74 -30.30 -2.35
N SER A 751 14.02 -29.15 -2.96
CA SER A 751 13.94 -27.83 -2.34
C SER A 751 12.73 -27.04 -2.86
N HIS A 752 12.36 -25.99 -2.12
CA HIS A 752 11.20 -25.09 -2.28
C HIS A 752 9.89 -25.61 -1.70
N THR A 753 9.58 -25.14 -0.48
CA THR A 753 8.27 -25.22 0.15
C THR A 753 7.33 -24.18 -0.46
N TYR A 754 6.13 -24.58 -0.86
CA TYR A 754 5.01 -23.68 -1.10
C TYR A 754 3.99 -23.84 0.03
N LEU A 755 3.57 -22.73 0.64
CA LEU A 755 2.55 -22.73 1.68
C LEU A 755 1.16 -22.56 1.03
N TYR A 756 0.27 -23.54 1.25
CA TYR A 756 -1.13 -23.44 0.86
C TYR A 756 -2.01 -23.70 2.09
N TRP A 757 -2.94 -22.80 2.37
CA TRP A 757 -3.97 -23.01 3.38
C TRP A 757 -5.20 -23.64 2.75
N ALA A 758 -5.61 -24.80 3.25
CA ALA A 758 -6.91 -25.41 2.99
C ALA A 758 -7.61 -25.62 4.34
N SER A 759 -8.77 -24.98 4.54
CA SER A 759 -9.60 -25.20 5.72
C SER A 759 -10.52 -26.41 5.49
N LEU A 760 -10.52 -27.33 6.44
CA LEU A 760 -11.34 -28.54 6.40
C LEU A 760 -12.60 -28.31 7.23
N GLY A 761 -13.76 -28.31 6.58
CA GLY A 761 -15.06 -28.09 7.25
C GLY A 761 -15.82 -29.40 7.46
N LEU A 762 -16.48 -29.54 8.62
CA LEU A 762 -17.55 -30.53 8.79
C LEU A 762 -18.77 -30.10 7.97
N GLY A 763 -19.32 -31.02 7.19
CA GLY A 763 -20.61 -30.86 6.54
C GLY A 763 -21.76 -30.83 7.55
N TYR A 764 -22.91 -30.30 7.12
CA TYR A 764 -24.10 -30.08 7.97
C TYR A 764 -24.65 -31.37 8.63
N ASP A 765 -24.25 -32.53 8.13
CA ASP A 765 -24.68 -33.86 8.59
C ASP A 765 -23.66 -34.54 9.55
N ASN A 766 -22.59 -33.83 9.95
CA ASN A 766 -21.46 -34.28 10.78
C ASN A 766 -20.64 -35.52 10.33
N ASN A 767 -21.11 -36.28 9.33
CA ASN A 767 -20.44 -37.47 8.79
C ASN A 767 -19.79 -37.24 7.40
N SER A 768 -19.61 -35.99 6.98
CA SER A 768 -18.93 -35.63 5.72
C SER A 768 -17.93 -34.50 5.93
N LEU A 769 -16.80 -34.57 5.22
CA LEU A 769 -15.76 -33.54 5.20
C LEU A 769 -15.85 -32.78 3.87
N LEU A 770 -15.90 -31.44 3.95
CA LEU A 770 -15.95 -30.56 2.79
C LEU A 770 -14.65 -29.75 2.66
N LEU A 771 -14.15 -29.70 1.44
CA LEU A 771 -12.99 -28.92 1.03
C LEU A 771 -13.50 -27.63 0.36
N HIS A 772 -13.22 -26.47 0.95
CA HIS A 772 -13.60 -25.18 0.37
C HIS A 772 -12.44 -24.57 -0.43
N GLY A 773 -12.68 -24.25 -1.70
CA GLY A 773 -11.75 -23.52 -2.57
C GLY A 773 -12.37 -23.26 -3.94
N GLU A 774 -12.15 -22.07 -4.51
CA GLU A 774 -12.68 -21.68 -5.81
C GLU A 774 -11.79 -22.17 -6.96
N TYR A 775 -12.13 -23.31 -7.56
CA TYR A 775 -11.39 -23.87 -8.70
C TYR A 775 -12.33 -24.37 -9.80
N SER A 776 -11.91 -24.18 -11.06
CA SER A 776 -12.68 -24.65 -12.21
C SER A 776 -12.53 -26.16 -12.43
N ALA A 777 -13.55 -26.79 -13.02
CA ALA A 777 -13.63 -28.24 -13.22
C ALA A 777 -12.51 -28.85 -14.11
N ALA A 778 -11.67 -28.02 -14.75
CA ALA A 778 -10.49 -28.46 -15.48
C ALA A 778 -9.34 -28.88 -14.54
N VAL A 779 -9.18 -28.21 -13.40
CA VAL A 779 -8.06 -28.46 -12.47
C VAL A 779 -8.21 -29.83 -11.79
N LEU A 780 -9.43 -30.15 -11.35
CA LEU A 780 -9.75 -31.40 -10.64
C LEU A 780 -9.55 -32.66 -11.50
N ARG A 781 -9.62 -32.57 -12.83
CA ARG A 781 -9.36 -33.73 -13.71
C ARG A 781 -7.89 -34.14 -13.74
N ASN A 782 -6.97 -33.19 -13.62
CA ASN A 782 -5.53 -33.46 -13.78
C ASN A 782 -4.87 -33.99 -12.50
N LEU A 783 -5.46 -33.80 -11.31
CA LEU A 783 -5.01 -34.48 -10.09
C LEU A 783 -5.37 -35.97 -10.08
N ALA A 784 -6.53 -36.34 -10.63
CA ALA A 784 -7.05 -37.71 -10.59
C ALA A 784 -6.30 -38.71 -11.50
N SER A 785 -5.42 -38.24 -12.38
CA SER A 785 -4.62 -39.09 -13.29
C SER A 785 -3.15 -39.26 -12.87
N GLY A 786 -2.75 -38.73 -11.72
CA GLY A 786 -1.36 -38.79 -11.22
C GLY A 786 -1.09 -39.82 -10.12
N VAL A 787 -2.13 -40.43 -9.55
CA VAL A 787 -2.03 -41.41 -8.46
C VAL A 787 -3.09 -42.50 -8.70
N GLU A 788 -2.71 -43.78 -8.58
CA GLU A 788 -3.63 -44.91 -8.75
C GLU A 788 -4.56 -45.10 -7.53
N LEU A 789 -5.52 -44.18 -7.35
CA LEU A 789 -6.57 -44.27 -6.33
C LEU A 789 -7.91 -44.62 -6.98
N ASN A 790 -8.21 -45.92 -7.02
CA ASN A 790 -9.39 -46.46 -7.68
C ASN A 790 -10.62 -46.41 -6.76
N VAL A 791 -11.44 -45.36 -6.88
CA VAL A 791 -12.61 -45.08 -6.01
C VAL A 791 -13.90 -44.97 -6.85
N PRO A 792 -15.03 -45.62 -6.46
CA PRO A 792 -16.27 -45.59 -7.24
C PRO A 792 -16.91 -44.20 -7.39
N ILE A 793 -17.37 -43.87 -8.61
CA ILE A 793 -17.97 -42.57 -8.95
C ILE A 793 -19.46 -42.54 -8.58
N SER A 794 -19.77 -42.63 -7.28
CA SER A 794 -21.16 -42.70 -6.78
C SER A 794 -21.53 -41.71 -5.66
N CYS A 795 -20.58 -40.89 -5.19
CA CYS A 795 -20.79 -39.97 -4.04
C CYS A 795 -20.57 -38.47 -4.36
N LEU A 796 -20.59 -38.07 -5.64
CA LEU A 796 -20.42 -36.67 -6.05
C LEU A 796 -21.75 -36.04 -6.52
N GLN A 797 -22.41 -35.27 -5.65
CA GLN A 797 -23.53 -34.40 -6.05
C GLN A 797 -23.04 -32.99 -6.43
N ILE A 798 -23.21 -32.62 -7.71
CA ILE A 798 -22.94 -31.26 -8.20
C ILE A 798 -24.26 -30.49 -8.28
N ARG A 799 -24.49 -29.55 -7.35
CA ARG A 799 -25.72 -28.75 -7.30
C ARG A 799 -25.58 -27.45 -8.09
N ASN A 800 -25.98 -27.48 -9.36
CA ASN A 800 -25.91 -26.32 -10.25
C ASN A 800 -27.07 -25.33 -9.97
N ARG A 801 -26.79 -24.04 -9.74
CA ARG A 801 -27.79 -23.03 -9.35
C ARG A 801 -28.02 -22.05 -10.50
N LYS A 802 -29.27 -21.92 -10.98
CA LYS A 802 -29.63 -21.04 -12.09
C LYS A 802 -31.00 -20.38 -11.85
N GLY A 803 -31.11 -19.11 -12.25
CA GLY A 803 -32.26 -18.21 -12.05
C GLY A 803 -31.74 -16.79 -11.78
N ASP A 804 -32.23 -15.71 -12.40
CA ASP A 804 -33.26 -15.66 -13.44
C ASP A 804 -33.05 -14.49 -14.45
N HIS A 805 -33.91 -14.39 -15.46
CA HIS A 805 -33.66 -13.62 -16.70
C HIS A 805 -33.80 -12.08 -16.63
N ALA A 806 -32.85 -11.36 -17.29
CA ALA A 806 -33.16 -10.20 -18.16
C ALA A 806 -32.05 -9.88 -19.19
N ASN A 807 -32.39 -10.04 -20.48
CA ASN A 807 -31.90 -9.40 -21.74
C ASN A 807 -30.92 -8.19 -21.68
N VAL A 808 -30.02 -7.92 -22.66
CA VAL A 808 -29.83 -8.49 -24.02
C VAL A 808 -28.44 -8.15 -24.65
N ASN A 809 -27.97 -8.94 -25.64
CA ASN A 809 -26.79 -8.76 -26.52
C ASN A 809 -25.38 -8.66 -25.84
N ALA A 810 -24.29 -9.24 -26.35
CA ALA A 810 -23.98 -9.79 -27.69
C ALA A 810 -23.06 -11.05 -27.63
N MET A 811 -22.71 -11.61 -28.79
CA MET A 811 -22.04 -12.92 -28.94
C MET A 811 -20.48 -12.81 -28.99
N PRO A 812 -19.70 -13.78 -28.45
CA PRO A 812 -18.27 -13.60 -28.17
C PRO A 812 -17.31 -14.11 -29.27
N ARG A 813 -16.03 -13.74 -29.16
CA ARG A 813 -14.89 -14.44 -29.77
C ARG A 813 -13.88 -14.86 -28.69
N GLN A 814 -13.35 -16.08 -28.81
CA GLN A 814 -12.20 -16.55 -28.03
C GLN A 814 -10.89 -16.11 -28.69
N PRO A 815 -9.82 -15.90 -27.91
CA PRO A 815 -8.46 -16.26 -28.29
C PRO A 815 -8.14 -17.67 -27.77
N ASN A 816 -7.56 -18.53 -28.61
CA ASN A 816 -6.89 -19.75 -28.15
C ASN A 816 -5.41 -19.42 -27.79
N PRO A 817 -4.78 -20.14 -26.85
CA PRO A 817 -3.36 -19.99 -26.51
C PRO A 817 -2.46 -20.79 -27.46
N ASP A 818 -1.13 -20.63 -27.36
CA ASP A 818 -0.17 -21.71 -27.63
C ASP A 818 1.24 -21.47 -27.01
N TRP A 819 2.22 -22.34 -27.30
CA TRP A 819 3.38 -22.69 -26.44
C TRP A 819 4.59 -23.23 -27.26
N ARG A 820 5.79 -23.56 -26.76
CA ARG A 820 6.44 -23.60 -25.41
C ARG A 820 7.98 -23.67 -25.58
N TYR A 821 8.76 -23.20 -24.59
CA TYR A 821 10.23 -23.41 -24.47
C TYR A 821 11.08 -22.85 -25.65
N SER A 822 12.42 -22.83 -25.64
CA SER A 822 13.44 -23.41 -24.75
C SER A 822 14.53 -22.40 -24.31
N ALA A 823 15.73 -22.83 -23.93
CA ALA A 823 16.63 -22.05 -23.05
C ALA A 823 18.13 -22.07 -23.40
N SER A 824 18.82 -21.04 -22.88
CA SER A 824 20.22 -21.01 -22.39
C SER A 824 21.42 -20.74 -23.33
N LEU A 825 22.34 -19.91 -22.78
CA LEU A 825 23.80 -19.82 -22.97
C LEU A 825 24.45 -19.17 -24.23
N ARG A 826 24.92 -17.92 -24.00
CA ARG A 826 26.20 -17.28 -24.36
C ARG A 826 26.81 -17.36 -25.80
N ALA A 827 27.17 -16.15 -26.25
CA ALA A 827 28.31 -15.78 -27.11
C ALA A 827 28.25 -16.13 -28.61
N GLY A 828 28.24 -15.09 -29.45
CA GLY A 828 28.34 -15.17 -30.91
C GLY A 828 28.37 -13.77 -31.54
N MET A 829 29.15 -13.58 -32.59
CA MET A 829 29.47 -12.27 -33.20
C MET A 829 28.51 -11.84 -34.31
N HIS A 830 28.26 -10.53 -34.41
CA HIS A 830 28.14 -9.71 -35.64
C HIS A 830 27.05 -9.97 -36.71
N SER A 831 26.89 -8.90 -37.52
CA SER A 831 26.40 -8.86 -38.91
C SER A 831 24.95 -9.26 -39.21
N SER A 832 24.09 -8.24 -39.18
CA SER A 832 23.33 -7.76 -40.35
C SER A 832 23.18 -8.70 -41.57
N VAL A 833 21.94 -9.05 -41.90
CA VAL A 833 21.46 -9.15 -43.28
C VAL A 833 20.13 -8.42 -43.36
N HIS A 834 20.05 -7.38 -44.20
CA HIS A 834 18.79 -6.81 -44.67
C HIS A 834 18.42 -7.54 -45.97
N LEU A 835 17.15 -7.86 -46.18
CA LEU A 835 16.62 -8.25 -47.49
C LEU A 835 15.37 -7.41 -47.80
N GLU A 836 15.10 -7.23 -49.09
CA GLU A 836 14.07 -6.34 -49.62
C GLU A 836 12.76 -7.07 -49.94
N GLU A 837 11.65 -6.32 -49.99
CA GLU A 837 10.62 -6.25 -51.06
C GLU A 837 9.34 -5.57 -50.52
N ALA A 838 8.50 -4.84 -51.27
CA ALA A 838 8.70 -3.97 -52.44
C ALA A 838 7.43 -3.10 -52.67
N GLY A 839 7.56 -1.84 -53.13
CA GLY A 839 6.43 -0.98 -53.56
C GLY A 839 6.69 0.53 -53.35
N ILE A 840 7.04 1.39 -54.34
CA ILE A 840 6.29 1.84 -55.55
C ILE A 840 5.06 2.69 -55.12
N LEU A 841 4.93 4.02 -55.32
CA LEU A 841 5.69 5.13 -55.96
C LEU A 841 5.38 6.44 -55.15
N ARG A 842 5.83 7.70 -55.36
CA ARG A 842 6.46 8.55 -56.43
C ARG A 842 7.21 9.68 -55.66
N ALA A 843 8.29 10.39 -56.05
CA ALA A 843 8.75 11.05 -57.29
C ALA A 843 7.88 12.25 -57.74
N GLY A 844 8.38 13.49 -57.86
CA GLY A 844 9.71 14.12 -57.63
C GLY A 844 9.62 15.64 -57.94
N PRO A 845 10.67 16.40 -58.37
CA PRO A 845 12.13 16.14 -58.38
C PRO A 845 13.01 17.33 -57.88
N GLY A 846 14.34 17.18 -57.80
CA GLY A 846 15.29 18.33 -57.76
C GLY A 846 16.59 18.11 -56.96
N GLY A 847 17.75 18.11 -57.64
CA GLY A 847 19.11 18.17 -57.07
C GLY A 847 20.03 18.93 -58.05
N PRO A 848 21.38 18.80 -58.03
CA PRO A 848 22.28 17.94 -57.22
C PRO A 848 23.31 18.81 -56.41
N ASP A 849 24.55 18.46 -56.01
CA ASP A 849 25.45 17.28 -56.19
C ASP A 849 26.59 17.22 -55.12
N GLN A 850 27.39 16.14 -55.14
CA GLN A 850 28.83 15.90 -54.82
C GLN A 850 29.67 16.81 -53.86
N GLN A 851 30.77 16.36 -53.20
CA GLN A 851 31.71 15.24 -53.46
C GLN A 851 32.47 14.74 -52.18
N TRP A 852 33.17 13.59 -52.28
CA TRP A 852 34.05 12.92 -51.27
C TRP A 852 35.55 13.00 -51.72
N PRO A 853 36.64 12.52 -51.01
CA PRO A 853 36.85 11.14 -50.50
C PRO A 853 37.82 10.93 -49.28
N THR A 854 38.26 9.67 -49.04
CA THR A 854 39.02 9.16 -47.87
C THR A 854 40.17 8.18 -48.26
N VAL A 855 41.18 7.95 -47.39
CA VAL A 855 42.29 6.95 -47.49
C VAL A 855 42.65 6.51 -46.03
N SER A 856 42.70 5.25 -45.54
CA SER A 856 43.46 3.99 -45.83
C SER A 856 44.96 4.06 -45.45
N SER A 857 45.68 3.04 -44.91
CA SER A 857 45.43 1.66 -44.37
C SER A 857 46.66 1.28 -43.45
N ALA A 858 47.02 0.08 -42.93
CA ALA A 858 46.68 -1.35 -43.10
C ALA A 858 47.13 -2.22 -41.85
N THR A 859 47.26 -3.56 -41.99
CA THR A 859 47.76 -4.62 -41.05
C THR A 859 48.96 -5.40 -41.68
N PRO A 860 49.67 -6.43 -41.09
CA PRO A 860 49.29 -7.40 -40.01
C PRO A 860 50.38 -7.93 -39.00
N GLU A 861 49.94 -8.91 -38.20
CA GLU A 861 50.55 -9.98 -37.33
C GLU A 861 51.93 -10.63 -37.64
N PRO A 862 52.49 -11.58 -36.82
CA PRO A 862 52.19 -12.01 -35.42
C PRO A 862 53.45 -12.28 -34.50
N GLU A 863 53.24 -12.73 -33.24
CA GLU A 863 53.88 -13.91 -32.55
C GLU A 863 54.05 -13.78 -31.01
N ALA A 864 54.32 -14.93 -30.37
CA ALA A 864 54.23 -15.29 -28.94
C ALA A 864 55.13 -14.53 -27.92
N GLY A 865 54.78 -14.59 -26.62
CA GLY A 865 55.63 -14.13 -25.51
C GLY A 865 55.01 -14.27 -24.11
N GLU A 866 55.45 -15.25 -23.34
CA GLU A 866 54.96 -15.65 -22.00
C GLU A 866 55.60 -14.86 -20.83
N VAL A 867 55.03 -14.98 -19.61
CA VAL A 867 55.60 -14.63 -18.27
C VAL A 867 55.50 -13.17 -17.78
N SER A 868 55.34 -13.03 -16.45
CA SER A 868 55.03 -11.80 -15.68
C SER A 868 56.26 -11.15 -14.98
N PRO A 869 56.06 -10.26 -13.99
CA PRO A 869 56.30 -8.80 -14.02
C PRO A 869 57.73 -8.36 -13.60
N PRO A 870 58.03 -7.04 -13.57
CA PRO A 870 58.39 -6.47 -12.26
C PRO A 870 58.06 -4.98 -12.00
N VAL A 871 57.76 -4.69 -10.72
CA VAL A 871 58.32 -3.60 -9.86
C VAL A 871 58.59 -2.19 -10.44
N GLY A 872 57.87 -1.20 -9.89
CA GLY A 872 58.54 -0.17 -9.05
C GLY A 872 58.50 1.31 -9.48
N ALA A 873 58.11 2.17 -8.54
CA ALA A 873 58.08 3.65 -8.60
C ALA A 873 57.18 4.26 -9.70
N GLY A 874 56.62 5.47 -9.55
CA GLY A 874 56.65 6.42 -8.43
C GLY A 874 56.41 7.85 -8.92
N VAL A 875 56.67 8.85 -8.07
CA VAL A 875 56.81 10.29 -8.42
C VAL A 875 55.52 11.05 -8.79
N ASN A 876 54.97 11.67 -7.74
CA ASN A 876 54.49 13.06 -7.65
C ASN A 876 53.29 13.55 -8.50
N SER A 877 52.32 14.09 -7.76
CA SER A 877 51.36 15.08 -8.24
C SER A 877 52.02 16.45 -8.49
N ASN A 878 51.38 17.28 -9.32
CA ASN A 878 51.66 18.72 -9.42
C ASN A 878 50.35 19.50 -9.28
N SER A 879 50.41 20.62 -8.55
CA SER A 879 49.24 21.43 -8.17
C SER A 879 49.04 22.64 -9.07
N TRP A 880 47.80 23.10 -9.23
CA TRP A 880 47.49 24.51 -9.46
C TRP A 880 46.47 24.98 -8.43
N THR A 881 46.55 26.26 -8.05
CA THR A 881 45.72 26.87 -6.99
C THR A 881 45.27 28.26 -7.42
N PHE A 882 44.14 28.71 -6.89
CA PHE A 882 43.76 30.13 -6.87
C PHE A 882 43.41 30.56 -5.45
N LYS A 883 43.72 31.81 -5.12
CA LYS A 883 43.43 32.47 -3.84
C LYS A 883 42.43 33.60 -4.07
N TYR A 884 41.59 33.86 -3.06
CA TYR A 884 41.21 35.23 -2.71
C TYR A 884 41.19 35.42 -1.19
N GLY A 885 41.08 36.69 -0.76
CA GLY A 885 41.41 37.14 0.60
C GLY A 885 40.33 36.95 1.68
N PRO A 886 40.62 37.37 2.93
CA PRO A 886 39.88 36.95 4.11
C PRO A 886 38.75 37.92 4.54
N GLY A 887 37.70 37.35 5.14
CA GLY A 887 36.73 38.05 5.98
C GLY A 887 36.46 37.24 7.25
N ASN A 888 36.46 37.90 8.41
CA ASN A 888 36.23 37.27 9.71
C ASN A 888 35.52 38.28 10.63
N PRO A 889 34.41 37.89 11.28
CA PRO A 889 34.39 38.09 12.73
C PRO A 889 33.67 36.99 13.53
N LYS A 890 34.42 36.44 14.52
CA LYS A 890 34.01 36.18 15.92
C LYS A 890 32.66 35.52 16.25
N GLN A 891 32.78 34.32 16.85
CA GLN A 891 31.96 33.76 17.96
C GLN A 891 30.45 33.50 17.66
N SER A 892 29.82 32.42 18.15
CA SER A 892 30.04 31.68 19.40
C SER A 892 29.62 30.20 19.32
N GLY A 893 30.24 29.32 20.12
CA GLY A 893 29.63 28.07 20.60
C GLY A 893 28.98 28.24 21.98
N PRO A 894 28.56 27.17 22.70
CA PRO A 894 28.76 25.75 22.40
C PRO A 894 27.43 24.93 22.28
N GLY A 895 27.55 23.66 21.89
CA GLY A 895 26.47 22.66 21.93
C GLY A 895 27.03 21.27 21.65
N GLU A 896 26.78 20.31 22.55
CA GLU A 896 27.47 19.01 22.60
C GLU A 896 26.96 18.01 21.54
N LEU A 897 27.88 17.28 20.89
CA LEU A 897 27.58 16.07 20.13
C LEU A 897 27.65 14.85 21.06
N PRO A 898 26.62 13.98 21.10
CA PRO A 898 26.66 12.77 21.93
C PRO A 898 27.41 11.61 21.26
N ASP A 899 28.38 11.03 21.97
CA ASP A 899 29.02 9.77 21.58
C ASP A 899 28.05 8.58 21.68
N LYS A 900 27.79 7.90 20.54
CA LYS A 900 27.79 6.42 20.32
C LYS A 900 26.86 6.01 19.19
N PHE A 901 27.40 5.22 18.25
CA PHE A 901 26.62 4.28 17.44
C PHE A 901 26.90 2.84 17.92
N ILE A 902 25.89 1.97 17.82
CA ILE A 902 26.02 0.52 18.09
C ILE A 902 25.50 -0.23 16.86
N ILE A 903 26.28 -1.20 16.38
CA ILE A 903 25.89 -2.13 15.31
C ILE A 903 25.59 -3.49 15.96
N PRO A 904 24.37 -4.05 15.84
CA PRO A 904 24.08 -5.41 16.28
C PRO A 904 24.67 -6.44 15.29
N GLY A 905 25.27 -7.53 15.78
CA GLY A 905 25.38 -8.77 14.98
C GLY A 905 26.72 -9.51 14.88
N SER A 906 27.77 -9.23 15.68
CA SER A 906 28.98 -10.07 15.66
C SER A 906 29.70 -10.24 17.01
N PRO A 907 30.27 -11.43 17.30
CA PRO A 907 31.06 -11.68 18.50
C PRO A 907 32.57 -11.45 18.25
N ALA A 908 32.97 -10.20 18.03
CA ALA A 908 34.37 -9.85 17.78
C ALA A 908 34.80 -8.61 18.59
N ILE A 909 35.69 -8.80 19.58
CA ILE A 909 36.26 -7.70 20.38
C ILE A 909 37.50 -7.16 19.67
N ILE A 910 37.37 -6.02 18.99
CA ILE A 910 38.49 -5.25 18.47
C ILE A 910 38.75 -4.07 19.41
N SER A 911 39.87 -4.11 20.13
CA SER A 911 40.29 -3.03 21.02
C SER A 911 41.12 -2.00 20.25
N ILE A 912 40.59 -0.78 20.11
CA ILE A 912 41.34 0.35 19.55
C ILE A 912 41.99 1.11 20.72
N ARG A 913 43.32 1.05 20.81
CA ARG A 913 44.09 1.92 21.70
C ARG A 913 44.09 3.34 21.13
N GLN A 914 43.70 4.32 21.94
CA GLN A 914 44.17 5.69 21.78
C GLN A 914 45.47 5.84 22.58
N GLU A 915 46.57 6.19 21.92
CA GLU A 915 47.81 6.57 22.59
C GLU A 915 47.81 8.10 22.81
N PRO A 916 47.87 8.60 24.05
CA PRO A 916 48.05 10.02 24.31
C PRO A 916 49.52 10.41 24.12
N THR A 917 49.76 11.62 23.64
CA THR A 917 51.12 12.14 23.45
C THR A 917 51.72 12.70 24.76
N ASN A 918 53.00 12.37 24.93
CA ASN A 918 54.04 13.13 25.64
C ASN A 918 54.32 12.86 27.15
N SER A 919 55.60 12.52 27.40
CA SER A 919 56.45 12.84 28.56
C SER A 919 56.30 12.15 29.94
N GLN A 920 57.48 11.71 30.45
CA GLN A 920 57.93 11.53 31.85
C GLN A 920 57.44 10.33 32.71
N ILE A 921 58.29 9.28 32.74
CA ILE A 921 58.99 8.73 33.92
C ILE A 921 58.31 8.89 35.30
N ASP A 922 57.88 7.79 35.94
CA ASP A 922 58.73 6.99 36.85
C ASP A 922 58.10 5.59 37.14
N LYS A 923 58.60 4.88 38.16
CA LYS A 923 58.44 3.41 38.39
C LYS A 923 57.26 2.98 39.29
N SER A 924 57.09 1.65 39.31
CA SER A 924 56.80 0.78 40.47
C SER A 924 55.39 0.75 41.11
N ASP A 925 54.75 -0.41 40.89
CA ASP A 925 54.35 -1.39 41.92
C ASP A 925 53.10 -1.23 42.83
N PHE A 926 52.40 -2.38 42.93
CA PHE A 926 51.60 -2.93 44.05
C PHE A 926 50.26 -2.29 44.48
N ILE A 927 49.18 -3.05 44.24
CA ILE A 927 48.31 -3.71 45.25
C ILE A 927 48.23 -2.97 46.62
N THR A 928 47.08 -2.53 47.14
CA THR A 928 46.07 -3.37 47.84
C THR A 928 44.73 -2.64 48.11
N PHE A 929 43.69 -3.40 48.49
CA PHE A 929 42.38 -2.97 49.03
C PHE A 929 42.45 -2.04 50.27
N GLY A 930 41.43 -1.19 50.48
CA GLY A 930 41.15 -0.49 51.75
C GLY A 930 39.73 0.10 51.84
N LYS A 931 39.01 -0.12 52.95
CA LYS A 931 37.62 0.32 53.22
C LYS A 931 37.56 1.44 54.29
N LYS A 932 36.44 2.22 54.30
CA LYS A 932 35.94 3.07 55.43
C LYS A 932 36.82 4.29 55.78
N GLU A 933 36.39 5.33 56.53
CA GLU A 933 35.12 5.79 57.17
C GLU A 933 35.17 7.35 57.25
N GLU A 934 34.13 8.12 56.88
CA GLU A 934 32.99 8.65 57.68
C GLU A 934 33.22 9.96 58.53
N THR A 935 32.27 10.92 58.44
CA THR A 935 32.05 12.15 59.28
C THR A 935 32.96 13.38 59.03
N LYS A 936 32.59 14.68 59.16
CA LYS A 936 31.88 15.40 60.27
C LYS A 936 31.51 16.89 59.94
N LYS A 937 30.22 17.24 60.08
CA LYS A 937 29.59 18.46 60.69
C LYS A 937 30.40 19.77 60.92
N LYS A 938 29.83 20.92 60.47
CA LYS A 938 29.58 22.23 61.18
C LYS A 938 28.93 23.24 60.19
N LYS A 939 27.86 24.03 60.39
CA LYS A 939 26.96 24.46 61.51
C LYS A 939 27.27 25.80 62.22
N LYS A 940 26.65 26.91 61.73
CA LYS A 940 26.26 28.18 62.43
C LYS A 940 24.98 28.71 61.71
N LYS A 941 23.87 29.14 62.33
CA LYS A 941 23.54 30.23 63.30
C LYS A 941 23.52 31.64 62.67
N LYS A 942 22.56 32.56 62.93
CA LYS A 942 21.23 32.52 63.62
C LYS A 942 20.48 33.89 63.47
N LYS A 943 19.13 33.91 63.64
CA LYS A 943 18.19 35.07 63.82
C LYS A 943 17.86 35.90 62.55
N GLY A 944 16.66 36.48 62.35
CA GLY A 944 15.32 36.19 62.91
C GLY A 944 14.43 37.39 63.34
N ASN A 945 13.11 37.33 63.05
CA ASN A 945 11.96 38.14 63.56
C ASN A 945 11.93 39.66 63.20
N LYS A 946 10.77 40.36 63.09
CA LYS A 946 9.33 40.04 63.32
C LYS A 946 8.37 40.99 62.52
N THR A 947 7.08 40.62 62.49
CA THR A 947 5.80 41.30 62.09
C THR A 947 5.70 42.84 61.94
N GLN A 948 4.79 43.35 61.06
CA GLN A 948 3.49 44.01 61.41
C GLN A 948 2.64 44.36 60.14
N GLU A 949 1.42 44.93 60.30
CA GLU A 949 0.31 45.01 59.32
C GLU A 949 -0.31 46.44 59.17
N LYS A 950 -0.95 46.75 58.02
CA LYS A 950 -1.93 47.86 57.74
C LYS A 950 -1.35 49.32 57.74
N LYS A 951 -1.88 50.35 57.04
CA LYS A 951 -3.23 50.60 56.44
C LYS A 951 -3.25 51.77 55.40
N GLU A 952 -4.17 51.70 54.42
CA GLU A 952 -4.93 52.79 53.69
C GLU A 952 -4.31 54.00 52.90
N LYS A 953 -4.90 54.22 51.70
CA LYS A 953 -5.15 55.49 50.92
C LYS A 953 -3.95 56.23 50.27
N GLY A 954 -4.08 56.85 49.08
CA GLY A 954 -5.22 56.90 48.12
C GLY A 954 -5.01 57.91 46.96
N ASN A 955 -5.97 57.99 46.02
CA ASN A 955 -6.09 58.93 44.87
C ASN A 955 -5.04 58.83 43.73
N SER A 956 -5.30 59.27 42.48
CA SER A 956 -6.56 59.42 41.69
C SER A 956 -6.27 59.95 40.26
N THR A 957 -6.85 59.37 39.20
CA THR A 957 -7.20 60.09 37.94
C THR A 957 -8.21 59.28 37.10
N THR A 958 -9.42 59.84 37.01
CA THR A 958 -10.48 59.67 36.01
C THR A 958 -10.16 60.49 34.74
N ASP A 959 -10.83 60.44 33.59
CA ASP A 959 -11.85 59.53 32.98
C ASP A 959 -12.03 59.91 31.48
N ASN A 960 -12.70 59.05 30.70
CA ASN A 960 -13.49 59.36 29.48
C ASN A 960 -12.73 59.87 28.21
N SER A 961 -13.28 59.80 26.99
CA SER A 961 -14.62 59.36 26.51
C SER A 961 -14.55 58.65 25.14
N ASP A 962 -15.49 57.72 24.90
CA ASP A 962 -16.15 57.38 23.62
C ASP A 962 -15.37 57.50 22.29
N GLN A 963 -14.69 56.41 21.88
CA GLN A 963 -15.05 55.67 20.65
C GLN A 963 -14.39 54.27 20.61
#